data_AF-A0A8J3ZRQ0-F1
#
_entry.id   AF-A0A8J3ZRQ0-F1
#
_cell.length_a   1.000
_cell.length_b   1.000
_cell.length_c   1.000
_cell.angle_alpha   90.00
_cell.angle_beta   90.00
_cell.angle_gamma   90.00
#
_symmetry.space_group_name_H-M   'P 1'
#
loop_
_entity.id
_entity.type
_entity.pdbx_description
1 polymer ?
#
loop_
_entity_poly.entity_id
_entity_poly.type
_entity_poly.pdbx_seq_one_letter_code
_entity_poly.pdbx_strand_id
1 'polypeptide(L)'
;MTGTPELAKLRAELDDIDRHLVELIARRLDTVTAVGQAKADSSTPVRDVERERAVLEGVEATARLHGISGDLVRRVFREIIGHAVDKQSADLIAAPGTRIGFPGAEHSYSHLAAAKHLAGRGDKTAYTGYGSFAAVIAALESGACDLAVLPIEDTTAGSINQVYDLLQHHDVAVVGEETWRMDHCLAGISQVPLGALTHVLTDPRGLEQCAAFLRTLPGAVTVHIADGGEAMRAVAERADASYAAIGSPEAADAYGLTVLRPGIADAEETYTRFVVLAAKPIEVDARVPSKTSLVLTTRHEEGALLRCLEILAGSGHSLTKLESRPRPGRPFEYLFFVDFEGNVADPRTQLMLDELRSAALYVKVLGSYPAKVTRTDPQPGSVPQASAEALEAVVLAPASAAPSRRPKRLVDRDARAEDTLVRVGDVLVGGEGFVVMAGPCSVESAVQVRSTAAAVRDAGAHVLRGGVFKPRTSPYAFQGLGWDGLALLAEAGREVGLPIVTEVMAVEQVQRMARTADLLQVGARNMQNFDLLRALGKVDRPVLLKRGLSSTIDEWLAAAEYILSAGNQQVILCERGIRTFESATRNTLDLSAVPVVKERTHLPIIVDPSHGTGNRRYVAPMSFAARSVGSHGLLIEVHPEPDTALSDADQSLDHPQLAALMAGLAR
;
A
#
# COMPACT_ATOMS: atom_id res chain seq x y z
N MET A 1 -1.68 -3.03 -44.88
CA MET A 1 -0.49 -3.82 -45.24
C MET A 1 -0.92 -5.26 -45.44
N THR A 2 -0.60 -5.81 -46.60
CA THR A 2 -1.06 -7.08 -47.17
C THR A 2 -0.49 -8.28 -46.41
N GLY A 3 -1.32 -8.94 -45.59
CA GLY A 3 -1.03 -10.29 -45.12
C GLY A 3 -1.21 -11.29 -46.27
N THR A 4 -0.34 -12.27 -46.38
CA THR A 4 -0.44 -13.37 -47.36
C THR A 4 -1.79 -14.11 -47.21
N PRO A 5 -2.43 -14.57 -48.31
CA PRO A 5 -3.72 -15.29 -48.27
C PRO A 5 -3.75 -16.49 -47.31
N GLU A 6 -2.59 -17.10 -47.12
CA GLU A 6 -2.37 -18.21 -46.19
C GLU A 6 -2.51 -17.79 -44.72
N LEU A 7 -2.03 -16.59 -44.36
CA LEU A 7 -2.18 -16.05 -43.01
C LEU A 7 -3.65 -15.72 -42.70
N ALA A 8 -4.40 -15.24 -43.68
CA ALA A 8 -5.83 -14.96 -43.51
C ALA A 8 -6.63 -16.26 -43.27
N LYS A 9 -6.27 -17.35 -43.95
CA LYS A 9 -6.89 -18.66 -43.74
C LYS A 9 -6.59 -19.23 -42.36
N LEU A 10 -5.34 -19.14 -41.90
CA LEU A 10 -4.95 -19.60 -40.56
C LEU A 10 -5.62 -18.79 -39.45
N ARG A 11 -5.83 -17.48 -39.65
CA ARG A 11 -6.59 -16.65 -38.71
C ARG A 11 -8.05 -17.05 -38.63
N ALA A 12 -8.70 -17.31 -39.77
CA ALA A 12 -10.09 -17.78 -39.77
C ALA A 12 -10.26 -19.16 -39.10
N GLU A 13 -9.25 -20.03 -39.22
CA GLU A 13 -9.22 -21.32 -38.52
C GLU A 13 -9.04 -21.14 -37.00
N LEU A 14 -8.18 -20.21 -36.57
CA LEU A 14 -8.06 -19.85 -35.16
C LEU A 14 -9.37 -19.27 -34.60
N ASP A 15 -10.00 -18.34 -35.30
CA ASP A 15 -11.28 -17.73 -34.89
C ASP A 15 -12.39 -18.80 -34.71
N ASP A 16 -12.38 -19.85 -35.55
CA ASP A 16 -13.31 -20.97 -35.44
C ASP A 16 -13.02 -21.87 -34.22
N ILE A 17 -11.75 -22.15 -33.95
CA ILE A 17 -11.33 -22.89 -32.74
C ILE A 17 -11.72 -22.12 -31.48
N ASP A 18 -11.48 -20.82 -31.45
CA ASP A 18 -11.78 -19.95 -30.31
C ASP A 18 -13.28 -19.92 -30.02
N ARG A 19 -14.12 -19.84 -31.05
CA ARG A 19 -15.58 -19.95 -30.93
C ARG A 19 -16.00 -21.29 -30.33
N HIS A 20 -15.48 -22.41 -30.83
CA HIS A 20 -15.81 -23.73 -30.30
C HIS A 20 -15.36 -23.91 -28.84
N LEU A 21 -14.22 -23.33 -28.43
CA LEU A 21 -13.78 -23.35 -27.04
C LEU A 21 -14.79 -22.67 -26.11
N VAL A 22 -15.30 -21.50 -26.50
CA VAL A 22 -16.32 -20.77 -25.73
C VAL A 22 -17.61 -21.58 -25.62
N GLU A 23 -18.09 -22.16 -26.72
CA GLU A 23 -19.29 -23.02 -26.73
C GLU A 23 -19.15 -24.24 -25.82
N LEU A 24 -17.98 -24.88 -25.81
CA LEU A 24 -17.69 -26.03 -24.95
C LEU A 24 -17.62 -25.64 -23.47
N ILE A 25 -17.03 -24.48 -23.15
CA ILE A 25 -17.00 -23.95 -21.78
C ILE A 25 -18.43 -23.67 -21.32
N ALA A 26 -19.25 -22.99 -22.13
CA ALA A 26 -20.65 -22.71 -21.81
C ALA A 26 -21.45 -23.99 -21.53
N ARG A 27 -21.37 -24.97 -22.44
CA ARG A 27 -22.05 -26.27 -22.27
C ARG A 27 -21.59 -27.02 -21.01
N ARG A 28 -20.31 -26.93 -20.64
CA ARG A 28 -19.79 -27.49 -19.40
C ARG A 28 -20.43 -26.81 -18.18
N LEU A 29 -20.50 -25.48 -18.16
CA LEU A 29 -21.10 -24.71 -17.06
C LEU A 29 -22.59 -25.03 -16.90
N ASP A 30 -23.34 -25.18 -17.99
CA ASP A 30 -24.75 -25.59 -17.96
C ASP A 30 -24.90 -27.00 -17.37
N THR A 31 -24.03 -27.93 -17.78
CA THR A 31 -24.02 -29.29 -17.25
C THR A 31 -23.69 -29.31 -15.76
N VAL A 32 -22.73 -28.51 -15.30
CA VAL A 32 -22.39 -28.38 -13.87
C VAL A 32 -23.54 -27.78 -13.07
N THR A 33 -24.27 -26.82 -13.65
CA THR A 33 -25.46 -26.23 -13.05
C THR A 33 -26.56 -27.29 -12.89
N ALA A 34 -26.83 -28.10 -13.92
CA ALA A 34 -27.79 -29.20 -13.87
C ALA A 34 -27.39 -30.28 -12.84
N VAL A 35 -26.09 -30.58 -12.71
CA VAL A 35 -25.57 -31.48 -11.67
C VAL A 35 -25.79 -30.89 -10.27
N GLY A 36 -25.59 -29.58 -10.09
CA GLY A 36 -25.88 -28.88 -8.83
C GLY A 36 -27.36 -28.96 -8.45
N GLN A 37 -28.25 -28.71 -9.41
CA GLN A 37 -29.71 -28.82 -9.21
C GLN A 37 -30.14 -30.26 -8.86
N ALA A 38 -29.58 -31.27 -9.53
CA ALA A 38 -29.86 -32.68 -9.22
C ALA A 38 -29.33 -33.12 -7.85
N LYS A 39 -28.32 -32.43 -7.32
CA LYS A 39 -27.76 -32.69 -5.98
C LYS A 39 -28.48 -31.93 -4.86
N ALA A 40 -29.26 -30.89 -5.16
CA ALA A 40 -29.99 -30.10 -4.17
C ALA A 40 -31.00 -30.91 -3.34
N ASP A 41 -31.50 -32.02 -3.89
CA ASP A 41 -32.40 -32.97 -3.20
C ASP A 41 -31.67 -33.98 -2.29
N SER A 42 -30.34 -33.99 -2.32
CA SER A 42 -29.49 -34.84 -1.49
C SER A 42 -28.64 -33.97 -0.56
N SER A 43 -28.46 -34.34 0.69
CA SER A 43 -27.64 -33.62 1.68
C SER A 43 -26.13 -33.75 1.40
N THR A 44 -25.72 -33.60 0.14
CA THR A 44 -24.37 -33.79 -0.37
C THR A 44 -23.72 -32.43 -0.61
N PRO A 45 -22.46 -32.21 -0.18
CA PRO A 45 -21.74 -30.94 -0.39
C PRO A 45 -21.81 -30.37 -1.81
N VAL A 46 -21.96 -29.05 -1.91
CA VAL A 46 -21.96 -28.28 -3.18
C VAL A 46 -20.68 -28.53 -3.99
N ARG A 47 -19.54 -28.72 -3.32
CA ARG A 47 -18.23 -28.98 -3.94
C ARG A 47 -17.71 -30.38 -3.58
N ASP A 48 -17.43 -31.19 -4.60
CA ASP A 48 -16.90 -32.56 -4.49
C ASP A 48 -15.41 -32.58 -4.83
N VAL A 49 -14.58 -32.58 -3.79
CA VAL A 49 -13.11 -32.43 -3.89
C VAL A 49 -12.46 -33.64 -4.57
N GLU A 50 -12.99 -34.85 -4.34
CA GLU A 50 -12.49 -36.05 -5.00
C GLU A 50 -12.82 -36.01 -6.49
N ARG A 51 -14.01 -35.53 -6.84
CA ARG A 51 -14.39 -35.33 -8.24
C ARG A 51 -13.56 -34.25 -8.91
N GLU A 52 -13.27 -33.14 -8.25
CA GLU A 52 -12.42 -32.08 -8.81
C GLU A 52 -10.98 -32.52 -9.02
N ARG A 53 -10.40 -33.22 -8.04
CA ARG A 53 -9.07 -33.83 -8.19
C ARG A 53 -9.06 -34.81 -9.37
N ALA A 54 -10.06 -35.69 -9.46
CA ALA A 54 -10.18 -36.63 -10.56
C ALA A 54 -10.35 -35.94 -11.93
N VAL A 55 -11.07 -34.82 -11.98
CA VAL A 55 -11.22 -34.03 -13.21
C VAL A 55 -9.89 -33.40 -13.61
N LEU A 56 -9.17 -32.76 -12.67
CA LEU A 56 -7.88 -32.12 -12.95
C LEU A 56 -6.81 -33.14 -13.37
N GLU A 57 -6.74 -34.30 -12.70
CA GLU A 57 -5.85 -35.40 -13.07
C GLU A 57 -6.21 -35.97 -14.45
N GLY A 58 -7.50 -36.11 -14.75
CA GLY A 58 -7.99 -36.58 -16.05
C GLY A 58 -7.61 -35.65 -17.19
N VAL A 59 -7.84 -34.34 -17.05
CA VAL A 59 -7.52 -33.36 -18.11
C VAL A 59 -6.01 -33.20 -18.31
N GLU A 60 -5.21 -33.35 -17.25
CA GLU A 60 -3.74 -33.37 -17.38
C GLU A 60 -3.24 -34.61 -18.11
N ALA A 61 -3.83 -35.77 -17.85
CA ALA A 61 -3.51 -36.98 -18.59
C ALA A 61 -3.82 -36.81 -20.09
N THR A 62 -4.97 -36.22 -20.43
CA THR A 62 -5.33 -35.89 -21.82
C THR A 62 -4.38 -34.85 -22.41
N ALA A 63 -4.01 -33.80 -21.66
CA ALA A 63 -3.09 -32.76 -22.12
C ALA A 63 -1.72 -33.35 -22.52
N ARG A 64 -1.20 -34.29 -21.72
CA ARG A 64 0.06 -34.99 -22.00
C ARG A 64 0.01 -35.79 -23.31
N LEU A 65 -1.11 -36.42 -23.63
CA LEU A 65 -1.28 -37.19 -24.89
C LEU A 65 -1.21 -36.29 -26.14
N HIS A 66 -1.59 -35.02 -26.01
CA HIS A 66 -1.57 -34.05 -27.11
C HIS A 66 -0.35 -33.12 -27.10
N GLY A 67 0.65 -33.38 -26.24
CA GLY A 67 1.87 -32.57 -26.15
C GLY A 67 1.66 -31.18 -25.54
N ILE A 68 0.56 -30.95 -24.84
CA ILE A 68 0.22 -29.68 -24.19
C ILE A 68 0.74 -29.69 -22.75
N SER A 69 1.25 -28.55 -22.26
CA SER A 69 1.68 -28.41 -20.86
C SER A 69 0.53 -28.69 -19.89
N GLY A 70 0.72 -29.67 -19.00
CA GLY A 70 -0.25 -30.00 -17.96
C GLY A 70 -0.53 -28.82 -17.03
N ASP A 71 0.46 -27.98 -16.75
CA ASP A 71 0.32 -26.79 -15.91
C ASP A 71 -0.60 -25.75 -16.54
N LEU A 72 -0.54 -25.57 -17.86
CA LEU A 72 -1.41 -24.65 -18.58
C LEU A 72 -2.88 -25.10 -18.49
N VAL A 73 -3.14 -26.38 -18.76
CA VAL A 73 -4.50 -26.95 -18.70
C VAL A 73 -5.04 -26.94 -17.26
N ARG A 74 -4.19 -27.26 -16.27
CA ARG A 74 -4.53 -27.17 -14.85
C ARG A 74 -5.00 -25.76 -14.47
N ARG A 75 -4.29 -24.71 -14.91
CA ARG A 75 -4.68 -23.31 -14.64
C ARG A 75 -6.04 -22.98 -15.26
N VAL A 76 -6.21 -23.27 -16.55
CA VAL A 76 -7.47 -23.00 -17.27
C VAL A 76 -8.65 -23.73 -16.62
N PHE A 77 -8.50 -25.01 -16.28
CA PHE A 77 -9.58 -25.77 -15.65
C PHE A 77 -9.86 -25.35 -14.20
N ARG A 78 -8.85 -24.87 -13.45
CA ARG A 78 -9.05 -24.28 -12.12
C ARG A 78 -9.93 -23.03 -12.19
N GLU A 79 -9.69 -22.15 -13.16
CA GLU A 79 -10.53 -20.96 -13.39
C GLU A 79 -11.97 -21.34 -13.77
N ILE A 80 -12.14 -22.30 -14.70
CA ILE A 80 -13.47 -22.77 -15.10
C ILE A 80 -14.23 -23.41 -13.92
N ILE A 81 -13.53 -24.16 -13.05
CA ILE A 81 -14.13 -24.74 -11.84
C ILE A 81 -14.47 -23.65 -10.82
N GLY A 82 -13.56 -22.70 -10.59
CA GLY A 82 -13.79 -21.56 -9.68
C GLY A 82 -15.04 -20.77 -10.08
N HIS A 83 -15.17 -20.43 -11.37
CA HIS A 83 -16.34 -19.75 -11.89
C HIS A 83 -17.65 -20.51 -11.66
N ALA A 84 -17.62 -21.85 -11.74
CA ALA A 84 -18.80 -22.66 -11.46
C ALA A 84 -19.18 -22.68 -9.97
N VAL A 85 -18.20 -22.70 -9.07
CA VAL A 85 -18.40 -22.65 -7.61
C VAL A 85 -18.91 -21.27 -7.19
N ASP A 86 -18.40 -20.19 -7.78
CA ASP A 86 -18.88 -18.83 -7.54
C ASP A 86 -20.34 -18.69 -7.95
N LYS A 87 -20.71 -19.25 -9.11
CA LYS A 87 -22.10 -19.28 -9.60
C LYS A 87 -23.03 -20.08 -8.67
N GLN A 88 -22.58 -21.21 -8.15
CA GLN A 88 -23.35 -22.03 -7.19
C GLN A 88 -23.45 -21.38 -5.80
N SER A 89 -22.42 -20.65 -5.37
CA SER A 89 -22.41 -19.90 -4.10
C SER A 89 -23.28 -18.65 -4.19
N ALA A 90 -23.36 -18.04 -5.37
CA ALA A 90 -24.26 -16.94 -5.68
C ALA A 90 -25.74 -17.37 -5.49
N ASP A 91 -26.12 -18.57 -5.96
CA ASP A 91 -27.49 -19.12 -5.81
C ASP A 91 -27.93 -19.31 -4.34
N LEU A 92 -27.00 -19.42 -3.37
CA LEU A 92 -27.30 -19.44 -1.94
C LEU A 92 -27.72 -18.06 -1.36
N ILE A 93 -27.37 -16.96 -2.03
CA ILE A 93 -27.50 -15.59 -1.49
C ILE A 93 -28.77 -14.88 -1.96
N ALA A 94 -29.30 -15.21 -3.15
CA ALA A 94 -30.49 -14.53 -3.67
C ALA A 94 -31.32 -15.42 -4.61
N ALA A 95 -32.60 -15.60 -4.27
CA ALA A 95 -33.56 -16.37 -5.05
C ALA A 95 -34.10 -15.55 -6.25
N PRO A 96 -34.68 -16.21 -7.27
CA PRO A 96 -35.42 -15.51 -8.33
C PRO A 96 -36.54 -14.65 -7.71
N GLY A 97 -36.65 -13.37 -8.09
CA GLY A 97 -37.63 -12.45 -7.48
C GLY A 97 -37.08 -11.48 -6.44
N THR A 98 -35.78 -11.49 -6.15
CA THR A 98 -35.16 -10.67 -5.10
C THR A 98 -35.37 -9.18 -5.35
N ARG A 99 -35.78 -8.45 -4.31
CA ARG A 99 -35.91 -6.98 -4.31
C ARG A 99 -34.64 -6.35 -3.75
N ILE A 100 -34.03 -5.40 -4.46
CA ILE A 100 -32.82 -4.71 -4.02
C ILE A 100 -33.06 -3.23 -3.79
N GLY A 101 -32.68 -2.75 -2.61
CA GLY A 101 -32.58 -1.33 -2.30
C GLY A 101 -31.18 -0.76 -2.53
N PHE A 102 -31.09 0.44 -3.09
CA PHE A 102 -29.81 1.16 -3.23
C PHE A 102 -30.03 2.68 -3.09
N PRO A 103 -28.99 3.46 -2.77
CA PRO A 103 -29.10 4.91 -2.66
C PRO A 103 -29.00 5.58 -4.04
N GLY A 104 -29.85 6.57 -4.27
CA GLY A 104 -29.87 7.38 -5.50
C GLY A 104 -30.83 6.86 -6.57
N ALA A 105 -30.77 7.48 -7.75
CA ALA A 105 -31.61 7.16 -8.89
C ALA A 105 -31.17 5.89 -9.64
N GLU A 106 -32.05 5.38 -10.51
CA GLU A 106 -31.70 4.33 -11.45
C GLU A 106 -30.51 4.75 -12.32
N HIS A 107 -29.66 3.77 -12.59
CA HIS A 107 -28.38 3.88 -13.30
C HIS A 107 -27.29 4.70 -12.57
N SER A 108 -27.49 5.04 -11.30
CA SER A 108 -26.39 5.42 -10.41
C SER A 108 -25.36 4.28 -10.24
N TYR A 109 -24.13 4.58 -9.81
CA TYR A 109 -23.14 3.54 -9.56
C TYR A 109 -23.60 2.49 -8.53
N SER A 110 -24.42 2.88 -7.55
CA SER A 110 -25.02 1.93 -6.60
C SER A 110 -26.02 0.99 -7.29
N HIS A 111 -26.82 1.48 -8.23
CA HIS A 111 -27.68 0.65 -9.06
C HIS A 111 -26.87 -0.31 -9.93
N LEU A 112 -25.81 0.18 -10.57
CA LEU A 112 -24.95 -0.64 -11.43
C LEU A 112 -24.21 -1.73 -10.63
N ALA A 113 -23.73 -1.40 -9.42
CA ALA A 113 -23.16 -2.37 -8.51
C ALA A 113 -24.19 -3.44 -8.08
N ALA A 114 -25.43 -3.03 -7.78
CA ALA A 114 -26.52 -3.96 -7.50
C ALA A 114 -26.84 -4.89 -8.68
N ALA A 115 -26.93 -4.33 -9.88
CA ALA A 115 -27.17 -5.09 -11.10
C ALA A 115 -26.02 -6.09 -11.38
N LYS A 116 -24.77 -5.68 -11.19
CA LYS A 116 -23.60 -6.56 -11.33
C LYS A 116 -23.58 -7.69 -10.31
N HIS A 117 -24.01 -7.43 -9.07
CA HIS A 117 -24.07 -8.48 -8.05
C HIS A 117 -25.03 -9.62 -8.44
N LEU A 118 -26.11 -9.29 -9.14
CA LEU A 118 -27.10 -10.26 -9.62
C LEU A 118 -26.98 -10.63 -11.11
N ALA A 119 -25.93 -10.17 -11.79
CA ALA A 119 -25.73 -10.45 -13.21
C ALA A 119 -25.67 -11.97 -13.46
N GLY A 120 -26.47 -12.46 -14.40
CA GLY A 120 -26.59 -13.89 -14.73
C GLY A 120 -27.72 -14.65 -14.02
N ARG A 121 -28.53 -13.96 -13.20
CA ARG A 121 -29.76 -14.51 -12.58
C ARG A 121 -30.97 -13.99 -13.34
N GLY A 122 -31.90 -14.86 -13.73
CA GLY A 122 -33.00 -14.55 -14.65
C GLY A 122 -33.84 -13.31 -14.31
N ASP A 123 -34.52 -12.79 -15.34
CA ASP A 123 -35.20 -11.49 -15.55
C ASP A 123 -36.21 -10.95 -14.50
N LYS A 124 -36.24 -11.42 -13.26
CA LYS A 124 -37.23 -11.00 -12.25
C LYS A 124 -36.62 -10.38 -11.00
N THR A 125 -35.68 -9.46 -11.14
CA THR A 125 -35.17 -8.67 -10.00
C THR A 125 -35.83 -7.29 -9.99
N ALA A 126 -36.31 -6.85 -8.83
CA ALA A 126 -36.85 -5.50 -8.68
C ALA A 126 -35.82 -4.59 -8.00
N TYR A 127 -35.50 -3.47 -8.63
CA TYR A 127 -34.56 -2.47 -8.13
C TYR A 127 -35.35 -1.28 -7.59
N THR A 128 -34.96 -0.76 -6.42
CA THR A 128 -35.62 0.41 -5.83
C THR A 128 -34.58 1.38 -5.27
N GLY A 129 -34.57 2.59 -5.82
CA GLY A 129 -33.74 3.70 -5.35
C GLY A 129 -34.34 4.38 -4.12
N TYR A 130 -33.50 4.75 -3.16
CA TYR A 130 -33.89 5.49 -1.96
C TYR A 130 -33.06 6.77 -1.82
N GLY A 131 -33.66 7.81 -1.25
CA GLY A 131 -33.02 9.14 -1.14
C GLY A 131 -31.94 9.28 -0.06
N SER A 132 -31.69 8.26 0.77
CA SER A 132 -30.62 8.28 1.78
C SER A 132 -30.19 6.87 2.17
N PHE A 133 -28.97 6.72 2.69
CA PHE A 133 -28.47 5.44 3.21
C PHE A 133 -29.36 4.91 4.35
N ALA A 134 -29.84 5.79 5.23
CA ALA A 134 -30.74 5.40 6.32
C ALA A 134 -32.08 4.86 5.80
N ALA A 135 -32.62 5.43 4.72
CA ALA A 135 -33.84 4.93 4.09
C ALA A 135 -33.65 3.54 3.46
N VAL A 136 -32.48 3.27 2.89
CA VAL A 136 -32.13 1.93 2.37
C VAL A 136 -32.10 0.90 3.50
N ILE A 137 -31.45 1.23 4.63
CA ILE A 137 -31.40 0.33 5.80
C ILE A 137 -32.79 0.10 6.39
N ALA A 138 -33.60 1.15 6.54
CA ALA A 138 -34.97 1.02 7.04
C ALA A 138 -35.83 0.13 6.13
N ALA A 139 -35.66 0.23 4.80
CA ALA A 139 -36.35 -0.61 3.84
C ALA A 139 -35.92 -2.08 3.93
N LEU A 140 -34.65 -2.34 4.23
CA LEU A 140 -34.13 -3.69 4.45
C LEU A 140 -34.68 -4.29 5.75
N GLU A 141 -34.68 -3.52 6.84
CA GLU A 141 -35.21 -3.95 8.14
C GLU A 141 -36.73 -4.17 8.11
N SER A 142 -37.47 -3.37 7.35
CA SER A 142 -38.92 -3.53 7.17
C SER A 142 -39.31 -4.65 6.20
N GLY A 143 -38.34 -5.25 5.49
CA GLY A 143 -38.60 -6.22 4.43
C GLY A 143 -39.23 -5.62 3.17
N ALA A 144 -39.08 -4.30 2.93
CA ALA A 144 -39.46 -3.66 1.68
C ALA A 144 -38.51 -4.03 0.54
N CYS A 145 -37.23 -4.28 0.86
CA CYS A 145 -36.27 -4.97 0.00
C CYS A 145 -35.64 -6.16 0.74
N ASP A 146 -35.14 -7.13 -0.02
CA ASP A 146 -34.53 -8.36 0.50
C ASP A 146 -33.01 -8.21 0.64
N LEU A 147 -32.39 -7.44 -0.26
CA LEU A 147 -30.99 -7.05 -0.21
C LEU A 147 -30.85 -5.53 -0.32
N ALA A 148 -29.73 -5.00 0.15
CA ALA A 148 -29.33 -3.61 -0.09
C ALA A 148 -27.88 -3.50 -0.55
N VAL A 149 -27.58 -2.51 -1.39
CA VAL A 149 -26.21 -2.23 -1.84
C VAL A 149 -25.81 -0.83 -1.42
N LEU A 150 -24.76 -0.73 -0.61
CA LEU A 150 -24.26 0.54 -0.08
C LEU A 150 -22.76 0.71 -0.39
N PRO A 151 -22.31 1.90 -0.81
CA PRO A 151 -20.90 2.18 -0.98
C PRO A 151 -20.23 2.39 0.39
N ILE A 152 -19.09 1.75 0.64
CA ILE A 152 -18.37 1.83 1.93
C ILE A 152 -17.04 2.56 1.82
N GLU A 153 -16.42 2.56 0.65
CA GLU A 153 -15.06 3.07 0.46
C GLU A 153 -14.86 3.52 -0.97
N ASP A 154 -14.17 4.65 -1.13
CA ASP A 154 -13.73 5.20 -2.41
C ASP A 154 -12.22 5.43 -2.34
N THR A 155 -11.49 5.07 -3.40
CA THR A 155 -10.02 5.21 -3.43
C THR A 155 -9.54 6.66 -3.32
N THR A 156 -10.38 7.61 -3.71
CA THR A 156 -10.04 9.04 -3.77
C THR A 156 -10.55 9.77 -2.53
N ALA A 157 -11.80 9.52 -2.13
CA ALA A 157 -12.43 10.19 -0.99
C ALA A 157 -12.26 9.44 0.36
N GLY A 158 -11.76 8.20 0.33
CA GLY A 158 -11.67 7.34 1.50
C GLY A 158 -13.01 6.72 1.90
N SER A 159 -13.15 6.41 3.17
CA SER A 159 -14.30 5.67 3.71
C SER A 159 -15.57 6.48 3.85
N ILE A 160 -16.69 5.85 3.55
CA ILE A 160 -18.04 6.43 3.62
C ILE A 160 -18.60 6.21 5.02
N ASN A 161 -18.18 7.10 5.90
CA ASN A 161 -18.46 7.12 7.33
C ASN A 161 -19.93 6.90 7.71
N GLN A 162 -20.87 7.49 6.98
CA GLN A 162 -22.30 7.35 7.27
C GLN A 162 -22.79 5.90 7.15
N VAL A 163 -22.25 5.12 6.21
CA VAL A 163 -22.62 3.71 6.03
C VAL A 163 -22.05 2.87 7.17
N TYR A 164 -20.81 3.13 7.58
CA TYR A 164 -20.20 2.48 8.73
C TYR A 164 -20.97 2.74 10.03
N ASP A 165 -21.39 3.98 10.25
CA ASP A 165 -22.19 4.34 11.42
C ASP A 165 -23.56 3.61 11.41
N LEU A 166 -24.18 3.44 10.24
CA LEU A 166 -25.42 2.65 10.10
C LEU A 166 -25.19 1.16 10.41
N LEU A 167 -24.14 0.55 9.84
CA LEU A 167 -23.80 -0.86 10.08
C LEU A 167 -23.51 -1.16 11.57
N GLN A 168 -22.97 -0.17 12.29
CA GLN A 168 -22.75 -0.30 13.72
C GLN A 168 -24.07 -0.39 14.51
N HIS A 169 -25.05 0.47 14.21
CA HIS A 169 -26.24 0.66 15.03
C HIS A 169 -27.47 -0.15 14.60
N HIS A 170 -27.46 -0.73 13.40
CA HIS A 170 -28.56 -1.52 12.85
C HIS A 170 -28.23 -3.02 12.81
N ASP A 171 -29.25 -3.87 12.93
CA ASP A 171 -29.11 -5.33 12.91
C ASP A 171 -29.24 -5.86 11.48
N VAL A 172 -28.27 -5.47 10.66
CA VAL A 172 -28.11 -5.92 9.27
C VAL A 172 -26.77 -6.65 9.14
N ALA A 173 -26.69 -7.57 8.18
CA ALA A 173 -25.49 -8.36 7.93
C ALA A 173 -24.92 -8.10 6.54
N VAL A 174 -23.59 -8.06 6.43
CA VAL A 174 -22.88 -8.05 5.15
C VAL A 174 -22.86 -9.47 4.58
N VAL A 175 -23.44 -9.63 3.40
CA VAL A 175 -23.61 -10.91 2.71
C VAL A 175 -22.84 -10.98 1.39
N GLY A 176 -22.17 -9.89 1.01
CA GLY A 176 -21.35 -9.83 -0.19
C GLY A 176 -20.66 -8.48 -0.36
N GLU A 177 -19.84 -8.37 -1.40
CA GLU A 177 -19.19 -7.12 -1.79
C GLU A 177 -19.10 -7.00 -3.32
N GLU A 178 -19.03 -5.76 -3.80
CA GLU A 178 -18.72 -5.43 -5.19
C GLU A 178 -17.68 -4.32 -5.26
N THR A 179 -16.83 -4.37 -6.27
CA THR A 179 -15.94 -3.26 -6.61
C THR A 179 -16.28 -2.77 -8.00
N TRP A 180 -16.38 -1.45 -8.15
CA TRP A 180 -16.65 -0.79 -9.43
C TRP A 180 -15.56 0.24 -9.74
N ARG A 181 -15.09 0.25 -10.98
CA ARG A 181 -14.16 1.28 -11.49
C ARG A 181 -14.98 2.48 -11.93
N MET A 182 -14.78 3.63 -11.28
CA MET A 182 -15.49 4.85 -11.60
C MET A 182 -14.99 5.37 -12.95
N ASP A 183 -15.85 5.29 -13.96
CA ASP A 183 -15.60 5.84 -15.29
C ASP A 183 -16.61 6.95 -15.53
N HIS A 184 -16.18 8.20 -15.40
CA HIS A 184 -17.04 9.36 -15.61
C HIS A 184 -16.95 9.80 -17.07
N CYS A 185 -18.12 10.05 -17.66
CA CYS A 185 -18.24 10.64 -18.98
C CYS A 185 -19.11 11.89 -18.95
N LEU A 186 -18.88 12.78 -19.92
CA LEU A 186 -19.79 13.87 -20.24
C LEU A 186 -20.75 13.40 -21.34
N ALA A 187 -22.06 13.46 -21.10
CA ALA A 187 -23.07 13.09 -22.07
C ALA A 187 -24.13 14.17 -22.24
N GLY A 188 -24.70 14.25 -23.45
CA GLY A 188 -25.78 15.17 -23.81
C GLY A 188 -26.73 14.52 -24.81
N ILE A 189 -27.82 15.19 -25.18
CA ILE A 189 -28.85 14.58 -26.04
C ILE A 189 -28.41 14.34 -27.49
N SER A 190 -27.35 15.00 -27.95
CA SER A 190 -26.81 14.87 -29.31
C SER A 190 -25.35 15.33 -29.36
N GLN A 191 -24.61 14.96 -30.41
CA GLN A 191 -23.25 15.45 -30.64
C GLN A 191 -23.26 16.97 -30.87
N VAL A 192 -22.65 17.71 -29.95
CA VAL A 192 -22.42 19.17 -30.06
C VAL A 192 -20.98 19.52 -29.71
N PRO A 193 -20.42 20.61 -30.26
CA PRO A 193 -19.13 21.13 -29.81
C PRO A 193 -19.19 21.46 -28.32
N LEU A 194 -18.16 21.10 -27.55
CA LEU A 194 -18.13 21.33 -26.09
C LEU A 194 -18.32 22.81 -25.70
N GLY A 195 -17.89 23.75 -26.55
CA GLY A 195 -18.10 25.19 -26.34
C GLY A 195 -19.56 25.67 -26.52
N ALA A 196 -20.46 24.84 -27.03
CA ALA A 196 -21.90 25.13 -27.12
C ALA A 196 -22.66 24.80 -25.83
N LEU A 197 -22.01 24.12 -24.88
CA LEU A 197 -22.60 23.76 -23.60
C LEU A 197 -22.68 25.00 -22.71
N THR A 198 -23.85 25.20 -22.11
CA THR A 198 -24.11 26.29 -21.16
C THR A 198 -24.32 25.77 -19.75
N HIS A 199 -24.72 24.50 -19.58
CA HIS A 199 -24.96 23.90 -18.26
C HIS A 199 -24.42 22.47 -18.22
N VAL A 200 -23.74 22.13 -17.11
CA VAL A 200 -23.31 20.76 -16.81
C VAL A 200 -23.91 20.30 -15.49
N LEU A 201 -24.77 19.29 -15.53
CA LEU A 201 -25.41 18.70 -14.35
C LEU A 201 -24.50 17.63 -13.75
N THR A 202 -24.24 17.70 -12.45
CA THR A 202 -23.43 16.71 -11.75
C THR A 202 -23.71 16.73 -10.26
N ASP A 203 -23.38 15.65 -9.56
CA ASP A 203 -23.41 15.61 -8.10
C ASP A 203 -22.12 16.21 -7.50
N PRO A 204 -22.09 16.49 -6.18
CA PRO A 204 -20.89 17.03 -5.54
C PRO A 204 -19.62 16.20 -5.78
N ARG A 205 -19.73 14.86 -5.85
CA ARG A 205 -18.56 14.01 -6.08
C ARG A 205 -18.10 14.07 -7.53
N GLY A 206 -19.02 14.05 -8.50
CA GLY A 206 -18.68 14.24 -9.91
C GLY A 206 -18.02 15.61 -10.16
N LEU A 207 -18.43 16.66 -9.44
CA LEU A 207 -17.77 17.97 -9.49
C LEU A 207 -16.33 17.91 -8.97
N GLU A 208 -16.10 17.30 -7.81
CA GLU A 208 -14.76 17.17 -7.21
C GLU A 208 -13.84 16.29 -8.07
N GLN A 209 -14.35 15.18 -8.59
CA GLN A 209 -13.58 14.18 -9.34
C GLN A 209 -13.34 14.56 -10.81
N CYS A 210 -14.08 15.52 -11.37
CA CYS A 210 -13.91 15.97 -12.76
C CYS A 210 -13.57 17.47 -12.85
N ALA A 211 -13.02 18.04 -11.77
CA ALA A 211 -12.80 19.47 -11.64
C ALA A 211 -11.82 19.99 -12.71
N ALA A 212 -10.80 19.22 -13.08
CA ALA A 212 -9.84 19.62 -14.11
C ALA A 212 -10.49 19.71 -15.49
N PHE A 213 -11.33 18.74 -15.84
CA PHE A 213 -12.06 18.77 -17.09
C PHE A 213 -13.09 19.91 -17.13
N LEU A 214 -13.85 20.12 -16.05
CA LEU A 214 -14.85 21.18 -15.98
C LEU A 214 -14.25 22.58 -16.16
N ARG A 215 -13.02 22.82 -15.69
CA ARG A 215 -12.29 24.09 -15.95
C ARG A 215 -12.04 24.36 -17.43
N THR A 216 -12.06 23.33 -18.29
CA THR A 216 -11.91 23.48 -19.75
C THR A 216 -13.19 23.95 -20.45
N LEU A 217 -14.32 24.04 -19.72
CA LEU A 217 -15.63 24.47 -20.21
C LEU A 217 -16.05 25.82 -19.59
N PRO A 218 -15.32 26.93 -19.84
CA PRO A 218 -15.56 28.20 -19.14
C PRO A 218 -16.93 28.84 -19.47
N GLY A 219 -17.59 28.42 -20.55
CA GLY A 219 -18.93 28.88 -20.94
C GLY A 219 -20.08 28.11 -20.27
N ALA A 220 -19.79 27.02 -19.57
CA ALA A 220 -20.80 26.18 -18.95
C ALA A 220 -20.83 26.38 -17.43
N VAL A 221 -22.03 26.56 -16.86
CA VAL A 221 -22.23 26.59 -15.41
C VAL A 221 -22.54 25.21 -14.88
N THR A 222 -21.96 24.84 -13.75
CA THR A 222 -22.23 23.56 -13.09
C THR A 222 -23.50 23.65 -12.26
N VAL A 223 -24.44 22.73 -12.50
CA VAL A 223 -25.70 22.62 -11.77
C VAL A 223 -25.65 21.39 -10.86
N HIS A 224 -25.84 21.61 -9.56
CA HIS A 224 -25.80 20.53 -8.58
C HIS A 224 -27.08 19.68 -8.61
N ILE A 225 -26.92 18.38 -8.80
CA ILE A 225 -27.97 17.36 -8.74
C ILE A 225 -27.62 16.36 -7.62
N ALA A 226 -28.59 15.54 -7.22
CA ALA A 226 -28.42 14.56 -6.14
C ALA A 226 -27.40 13.45 -6.47
N ASP A 227 -27.45 12.89 -7.68
CA ASP A 227 -26.52 11.84 -8.15
C ASP A 227 -26.35 11.87 -9.68
N GLY A 228 -25.31 11.18 -10.20
CA GLY A 228 -25.01 11.16 -11.62
C GLY A 228 -26.06 10.48 -12.51
N GLY A 229 -26.81 9.49 -11.99
CA GLY A 229 -27.91 8.87 -12.73
C GLY A 229 -29.08 9.85 -12.91
N GLU A 230 -29.41 10.58 -11.85
CA GLU A 230 -30.40 11.66 -11.89
C GLU A 230 -29.97 12.80 -12.82
N ALA A 231 -28.67 13.13 -12.86
CA ALA A 231 -28.14 14.14 -13.78
C ALA A 231 -28.36 13.73 -15.25
N MET A 232 -28.08 12.47 -15.58
CA MET A 232 -28.31 11.91 -16.91
C MET A 232 -29.81 11.92 -17.27
N ARG A 233 -30.67 11.44 -16.38
CA ARG A 233 -32.13 11.45 -16.56
C ARG A 233 -32.65 12.87 -16.81
N ALA A 234 -32.22 13.84 -16.01
CA ALA A 234 -32.64 15.23 -16.11
C ALA A 234 -32.24 15.86 -17.45
N VAL A 235 -31.05 15.55 -17.98
CA VAL A 235 -30.63 16.04 -19.31
C VAL A 235 -31.45 15.39 -20.43
N ALA A 236 -31.72 14.09 -20.33
CA ALA A 236 -32.56 13.37 -21.30
C ALA A 236 -33.98 13.95 -21.36
N GLU A 237 -34.62 14.17 -20.21
CA GLU A 237 -35.97 14.73 -20.11
C GLU A 237 -36.06 16.18 -20.57
N ARG A 238 -35.01 16.96 -20.30
CA ARG A 238 -34.98 18.39 -20.68
C ARG A 238 -34.95 18.60 -22.19
N ALA A 239 -34.38 17.65 -22.93
CA ALA A 239 -34.29 17.69 -24.39
C ALA A 239 -33.67 19.00 -24.96
N ASP A 240 -32.65 19.54 -24.27
CA ASP A 240 -31.91 20.75 -24.66
C ASP A 240 -30.43 20.42 -24.94
N ALA A 241 -29.96 20.71 -26.16
CA ALA A 241 -28.61 20.40 -26.61
C ALA A 241 -27.52 21.28 -25.96
N SER A 242 -27.91 22.34 -25.25
CA SER A 242 -26.98 23.18 -24.48
C SER A 242 -26.69 22.64 -23.07
N TYR A 243 -27.34 21.54 -22.68
CA TYR A 243 -27.16 20.85 -21.40
C TYR A 243 -26.39 19.55 -21.57
N ALA A 244 -25.49 19.28 -20.63
CA ALA A 244 -24.80 18.00 -20.50
C ALA A 244 -24.83 17.52 -19.05
N ALA A 245 -24.58 16.24 -18.83
CA ALA A 245 -24.48 15.61 -17.52
C ALA A 245 -23.17 14.84 -17.36
N ILE A 246 -22.69 14.76 -16.13
CA ILE A 246 -21.58 13.88 -15.73
C ILE A 246 -22.15 12.66 -15.01
N GLY A 247 -21.69 11.48 -15.40
CA GLY A 247 -22.16 10.21 -14.88
C GLY A 247 -21.52 9.04 -15.62
N SER A 248 -22.03 7.83 -15.39
CA SER A 248 -21.45 6.64 -16.01
C SER A 248 -21.87 6.50 -17.48
N PRO A 249 -21.03 5.88 -18.33
CA PRO A 249 -21.39 5.51 -19.69
C PRO A 249 -22.65 4.66 -19.79
N GLU A 250 -22.88 3.75 -18.83
CA GLU A 250 -24.06 2.90 -18.77
C GLU A 250 -25.34 3.71 -18.51
N ALA A 251 -25.26 4.75 -17.68
CA ALA A 251 -26.39 5.67 -17.49
C ALA A 251 -26.68 6.49 -18.75
N ALA A 252 -25.63 6.95 -19.44
CA ALA A 252 -25.79 7.65 -20.71
C ALA A 252 -26.49 6.77 -21.75
N ASP A 253 -26.05 5.51 -21.91
CA ASP A 253 -26.67 4.55 -22.83
C ASP A 253 -28.13 4.25 -22.47
N ALA A 254 -28.41 3.98 -21.18
CA ALA A 254 -29.76 3.65 -20.71
C ALA A 254 -30.78 4.77 -20.96
N TYR A 255 -30.36 6.04 -20.82
CA TYR A 255 -31.21 7.20 -21.09
C TYR A 255 -31.13 7.69 -22.54
N GLY A 256 -30.45 6.96 -23.44
CA GLY A 256 -30.33 7.31 -24.87
C GLY A 256 -29.52 8.58 -25.13
N LEU A 257 -28.62 8.94 -24.21
CA LEU A 257 -27.74 10.09 -24.34
C LEU A 257 -26.49 9.75 -25.16
N THR A 258 -25.99 10.76 -25.85
CA THR A 258 -24.75 10.69 -26.60
C THR A 258 -23.58 11.08 -25.71
N VAL A 259 -22.60 10.17 -25.56
CA VAL A 259 -21.33 10.49 -24.89
C VAL A 259 -20.54 11.49 -25.72
N LEU A 260 -20.37 12.70 -25.20
CA LEU A 260 -19.61 13.80 -25.79
C LEU A 260 -18.11 13.64 -25.51
N ARG A 261 -17.78 13.18 -24.31
CA ARG A 261 -16.40 12.96 -23.88
C ARG A 261 -16.32 11.81 -22.86
N PRO A 262 -15.60 10.72 -23.15
CA PRO A 262 -15.33 9.68 -22.15
C PRO A 262 -14.13 10.06 -21.27
N GLY A 263 -14.00 9.40 -20.11
CA GLY A 263 -12.80 9.47 -19.26
C GLY A 263 -12.45 10.88 -18.81
N ILE A 264 -13.43 11.60 -18.25
CA ILE A 264 -13.25 13.01 -17.81
C ILE A 264 -12.81 13.15 -16.36
N ALA A 265 -12.63 12.03 -15.65
CA ALA A 265 -12.17 12.02 -14.27
C ALA A 265 -10.72 12.51 -14.16
N ASP A 266 -10.41 13.22 -13.10
CA ASP A 266 -9.09 13.80 -12.81
C ASP A 266 -8.04 12.72 -12.47
N ALA A 267 -8.48 11.55 -11.99
CA ALA A 267 -7.64 10.39 -11.69
C ALA A 267 -8.02 9.20 -12.58
N GLU A 268 -7.03 8.57 -13.21
CA GLU A 268 -7.23 7.48 -14.18
C GLU A 268 -7.77 6.18 -13.56
N GLU A 269 -7.51 5.93 -12.27
CA GLU A 269 -7.86 4.69 -11.57
C GLU A 269 -8.60 4.96 -10.25
N THR A 270 -9.88 5.35 -10.35
CA THR A 270 -10.76 5.50 -9.17
C THR A 270 -11.66 4.28 -9.01
N TYR A 271 -11.73 3.71 -7.81
CA TYR A 271 -12.60 2.58 -7.49
C TYR A 271 -13.47 2.87 -6.28
N THR A 272 -14.72 2.42 -6.33
CA THR A 272 -15.61 2.38 -5.16
C THR A 272 -15.91 0.94 -4.81
N ARG A 273 -15.80 0.61 -3.54
CA ARG A 273 -16.20 -0.66 -2.96
C ARG A 273 -17.59 -0.52 -2.33
N PHE A 274 -18.45 -1.48 -2.66
CA PHE A 274 -19.81 -1.61 -2.18
C PHE A 274 -19.94 -2.88 -1.36
N VAL A 275 -20.77 -2.83 -0.33
CA VAL A 275 -21.22 -4.01 0.42
C VAL A 275 -22.65 -4.33 0.06
N VAL A 276 -22.94 -5.63 0.03
CA VAL A 276 -24.29 -6.16 -0.11
C VAL A 276 -24.76 -6.57 1.27
N LEU A 277 -25.94 -6.09 1.65
CA LEU A 277 -26.52 -6.26 2.98
C LEU A 277 -27.80 -7.08 2.90
N ALA A 278 -28.05 -7.89 3.92
CA ALA A 278 -29.32 -8.56 4.16
C ALA A 278 -29.78 -8.31 5.60
N ALA A 279 -31.07 -8.50 5.88
CA ALA A 279 -31.61 -8.40 7.24
C ALA A 279 -31.07 -9.49 8.18
N LYS A 280 -30.56 -10.60 7.64
CA LYS A 280 -29.98 -11.70 8.40
C LYS A 280 -28.65 -12.14 7.77
N PRO A 281 -27.69 -12.63 8.58
CA PRO A 281 -26.47 -13.21 8.06
C PRO A 281 -26.78 -14.46 7.23
N ILE A 282 -25.94 -14.70 6.22
CA ILE A 282 -25.95 -15.94 5.44
C ILE A 282 -25.03 -16.96 6.09
N GLU A 283 -25.39 -18.24 5.97
CA GLU A 283 -24.48 -19.34 6.30
C GLU A 283 -23.60 -19.63 5.08
N VAL A 284 -22.29 -19.51 5.27
CA VAL A 284 -21.31 -19.80 4.23
C VAL A 284 -20.55 -21.04 4.63
N ASP A 285 -20.58 -22.07 3.79
CA ASP A 285 -19.84 -23.31 4.02
C ASP A 285 -18.36 -23.02 4.28
N ALA A 286 -17.77 -23.63 5.32
CA ALA A 286 -16.40 -23.38 5.77
C ALA A 286 -15.33 -23.56 4.67
N ARG A 287 -15.64 -24.28 3.59
CA ARG A 287 -14.74 -24.53 2.45
C ARG A 287 -14.76 -23.43 1.39
N VAL A 288 -15.70 -22.48 1.47
CA VAL A 288 -15.76 -21.34 0.55
C VAL A 288 -14.80 -20.25 1.06
N PRO A 289 -13.82 -19.81 0.25
CA PRO A 289 -13.00 -18.66 0.57
C PRO A 289 -13.89 -17.47 0.90
N SER A 290 -13.79 -16.99 2.13
CA SER A 290 -14.69 -15.97 2.66
C SER A 290 -13.90 -14.79 3.20
N LYS A 291 -14.53 -13.63 3.16
CA LYS A 291 -14.11 -12.45 3.90
C LYS A 291 -15.06 -12.25 5.06
N THR A 292 -14.51 -11.98 6.23
CA THR A 292 -15.29 -11.61 7.41
C THR A 292 -15.02 -10.14 7.74
N SER A 293 -16.09 -9.37 7.86
CA SER A 293 -16.07 -7.98 8.29
C SER A 293 -16.54 -7.88 9.74
N LEU A 294 -15.83 -7.12 10.56
CA LEU A 294 -16.22 -6.84 11.93
C LEU A 294 -15.91 -5.41 12.36
N VAL A 295 -16.59 -5.02 13.42
CA VAL A 295 -16.32 -3.82 14.22
C VAL A 295 -15.77 -4.26 15.56
N LEU A 296 -14.69 -3.64 16.01
CA LEU A 296 -14.23 -3.78 17.39
C LEU A 296 -13.96 -2.44 18.05
N THR A 297 -14.19 -2.34 19.34
CA THR A 297 -13.77 -1.21 20.18
C THR A 297 -12.76 -1.70 21.19
N THR A 298 -11.62 -1.04 21.28
CA THR A 298 -10.59 -1.39 22.26
C THR A 298 -10.67 -0.46 23.46
N ARG A 299 -10.03 -0.86 24.57
CA ARG A 299 -9.78 0.04 25.69
C ARG A 299 -8.83 1.14 25.24
N HIS A 300 -8.98 2.35 25.77
CA HIS A 300 -8.02 3.43 25.55
C HIS A 300 -6.82 3.28 26.50
N GLU A 301 -6.02 2.24 26.28
CA GLU A 301 -4.82 1.91 27.06
C GLU A 301 -3.70 1.40 26.14
N GLU A 302 -2.47 1.40 26.65
CA GLU A 302 -1.29 0.97 25.89
C GLU A 302 -1.47 -0.44 25.30
N GLY A 303 -1.19 -0.58 24.01
CA GLY A 303 -1.21 -1.86 23.30
C GLY A 303 -2.59 -2.51 23.12
N ALA A 304 -3.69 -1.81 23.39
CA ALA A 304 -5.04 -2.42 23.33
C ALA A 304 -5.43 -2.89 21.92
N LEU A 305 -5.14 -2.10 20.90
CA LEU A 305 -5.31 -2.52 19.50
C LEU A 305 -4.32 -3.62 19.14
N LEU A 306 -3.05 -3.50 19.56
CA LEU A 306 -2.03 -4.49 19.27
C LEU A 306 -2.45 -5.89 19.75
N ARG A 307 -2.99 -6.04 20.96
CA ARG A 307 -3.50 -7.33 21.45
C ARG A 307 -4.58 -7.94 20.56
N CYS A 308 -5.49 -7.12 20.03
CA CYS A 308 -6.50 -7.58 19.09
C CYS A 308 -5.87 -8.02 17.76
N LEU A 309 -4.87 -7.27 17.27
CA LEU A 309 -4.14 -7.63 16.05
C LEU A 309 -3.25 -8.87 16.23
N GLU A 310 -2.69 -9.09 17.43
CA GLU A 310 -1.91 -10.29 17.77
C GLU A 310 -2.78 -11.55 17.75
N ILE A 311 -4.03 -11.46 18.22
CA ILE A 311 -5.02 -12.56 18.13
C ILE A 311 -5.31 -12.91 16.66
N LEU A 312 -5.56 -11.90 15.83
CA LEU A 312 -5.73 -12.08 14.38
C LEU A 312 -4.49 -12.69 13.73
N ALA A 313 -3.30 -12.17 14.03
CA ALA A 313 -2.03 -12.68 13.49
C ALA A 313 -1.74 -14.12 13.94
N GLY A 314 -1.94 -14.44 15.22
CA GLY A 314 -1.72 -15.77 15.79
C GLY A 314 -2.64 -16.85 15.22
N SER A 315 -3.81 -16.45 14.74
CA SER A 315 -4.75 -17.34 14.05
C SER A 315 -4.41 -17.59 12.57
N GLY A 316 -3.46 -16.86 12.00
CA GLY A 316 -3.04 -17.01 10.59
C GLY A 316 -4.04 -16.47 9.57
N HIS A 317 -4.94 -15.55 9.96
CA HIS A 317 -5.84 -14.86 9.04
C HIS A 317 -5.15 -13.63 8.43
N SER A 318 -5.40 -13.38 7.14
CA SER A 318 -4.88 -12.22 6.44
C SER A 318 -5.80 -11.01 6.60
N LEU A 319 -5.28 -9.91 7.11
CA LEU A 319 -6.02 -8.66 7.22
C LEU A 319 -6.11 -7.98 5.85
N THR A 320 -7.32 -7.61 5.43
CA THR A 320 -7.56 -6.91 4.15
C THR A 320 -7.99 -5.46 4.33
N LYS A 321 -8.50 -5.09 5.52
CA LYS A 321 -8.80 -3.70 5.89
C LYS A 321 -8.65 -3.50 7.40
N LEU A 322 -8.10 -2.35 7.79
CA LEU A 322 -8.12 -1.85 9.17
C LEU A 322 -8.28 -0.34 9.16
N GLU A 323 -9.34 0.15 9.79
CA GLU A 323 -9.63 1.58 9.83
C GLU A 323 -10.10 2.02 11.22
N SER A 324 -9.45 3.06 11.75
CA SER A 324 -9.81 3.66 13.03
C SER A 324 -10.78 4.83 12.87
N ARG A 325 -11.80 4.87 13.72
CA ARG A 325 -12.85 5.91 13.75
C ARG A 325 -13.03 6.43 15.18
N PRO A 326 -13.01 7.75 15.43
CA PRO A 326 -13.34 8.29 16.75
C PRO A 326 -14.77 7.93 17.15
N ARG A 327 -15.00 7.58 18.42
CA ARG A 327 -16.34 7.27 18.92
C ARG A 327 -17.15 8.55 19.18
N PRO A 328 -18.36 8.67 18.61
CA PRO A 328 -19.27 9.77 18.95
C PRO A 328 -19.57 9.80 20.45
N GLY A 329 -19.45 10.98 21.06
CA GLY A 329 -19.71 11.18 22.50
C GLY A 329 -18.60 10.71 23.46
N ARG A 330 -17.50 10.12 22.95
CA ARG A 330 -16.34 9.72 23.76
C ARG A 330 -15.03 10.15 23.08
N PRO A 331 -14.54 11.38 23.35
CA PRO A 331 -13.32 11.89 22.74
C PRO A 331 -12.13 10.95 22.96
N PHE A 332 -11.34 10.72 21.91
CA PHE A 332 -10.12 9.89 21.92
C PHE A 332 -10.30 8.39 22.17
N GLU A 333 -11.54 7.90 22.30
CA GLU A 333 -11.83 6.47 22.13
C GLU A 333 -12.05 6.15 20.65
N TYR A 334 -11.53 5.02 20.20
CA TYR A 334 -11.57 4.62 18.79
C TYR A 334 -12.31 3.29 18.62
N LEU A 335 -13.04 3.21 17.52
CA LEU A 335 -13.70 2.05 17.00
C LEU A 335 -12.97 1.64 15.72
N PHE A 336 -12.82 0.35 15.48
CA PHE A 336 -12.03 -0.19 14.39
C PHE A 336 -12.90 -1.05 13.49
N PHE A 337 -12.91 -0.71 12.21
CA PHE A 337 -13.47 -1.56 11.16
C PHE A 337 -12.36 -2.46 10.64
N VAL A 338 -12.64 -3.77 10.62
CA VAL A 338 -11.66 -4.79 10.27
C VAL A 338 -12.28 -5.74 9.26
N ASP A 339 -11.58 -5.94 8.14
CA ASP A 339 -11.87 -7.02 7.21
C ASP A 339 -10.69 -7.99 7.20
N PHE A 340 -10.97 -9.29 7.23
CA PHE A 340 -9.96 -10.33 7.09
C PHE A 340 -10.45 -11.49 6.24
N GLU A 341 -9.53 -12.18 5.58
CA GLU A 341 -9.80 -13.44 4.89
C GLU A 341 -10.00 -14.54 5.94
N GLY A 342 -11.23 -15.02 6.06
CA GLY A 342 -11.64 -16.02 7.05
C GLY A 342 -13.14 -16.24 7.00
N ASN A 343 -13.56 -17.46 7.33
CA ASN A 343 -14.97 -17.85 7.39
C ASN A 343 -15.37 -18.12 8.84
N VAL A 344 -16.47 -17.52 9.31
CA VAL A 344 -17.00 -17.76 10.67
C VAL A 344 -17.41 -19.22 10.92
N ALA A 345 -17.68 -20.01 9.89
CA ALA A 345 -17.95 -21.44 10.06
C ALA A 345 -16.68 -22.27 10.35
N ASP A 346 -15.48 -21.70 10.12
CA ASP A 346 -14.20 -22.35 10.47
C ASP A 346 -13.99 -22.30 12.01
N PRO A 347 -13.79 -23.45 12.68
CA PRO A 347 -13.46 -23.50 14.11
C PRO A 347 -12.29 -22.58 14.50
N ARG A 348 -11.29 -22.41 13.63
CA ARG A 348 -10.15 -21.52 13.87
C ARG A 348 -10.58 -20.06 13.94
N THR A 349 -11.49 -19.65 13.06
CA THR A 349 -12.06 -18.29 13.07
C THR A 349 -12.93 -18.08 14.29
N GLN A 350 -13.74 -19.07 14.70
CA GLN A 350 -14.56 -18.96 15.91
C GLN A 350 -13.71 -18.77 17.18
N LEU A 351 -12.67 -19.59 17.35
CA LEU A 351 -11.74 -19.45 18.47
C LEU A 351 -11.10 -18.05 18.50
N MET A 352 -10.63 -17.56 17.35
CA MET A 352 -10.07 -16.22 17.21
C MET A 352 -11.09 -15.12 17.58
N LEU A 353 -12.34 -15.25 17.13
CA LEU A 353 -13.40 -14.29 17.46
C LEU A 353 -13.74 -14.29 18.96
N ASP A 354 -13.70 -15.45 19.61
CA ASP A 354 -13.92 -15.57 21.06
C ASP A 354 -12.78 -14.94 21.87
N GLU A 355 -11.54 -15.11 21.41
CA GLU A 355 -10.38 -14.41 21.97
C GLU A 355 -10.51 -12.89 21.77
N LEU A 356 -10.91 -12.43 20.58
CA LEU A 356 -11.16 -11.01 20.31
C LEU A 356 -12.25 -10.43 21.22
N ARG A 357 -13.36 -11.15 21.42
CA ARG A 357 -14.44 -10.73 22.35
C ARG A 357 -13.95 -10.60 23.79
N SER A 358 -12.94 -11.37 24.17
CA SER A 358 -12.33 -11.32 25.50
C SER A 358 -11.34 -10.16 25.66
N ALA A 359 -10.65 -9.80 24.57
CA ALA A 359 -9.62 -8.75 24.57
C ALA A 359 -10.16 -7.33 24.30
N ALA A 360 -11.23 -7.21 23.51
CA ALA A 360 -11.86 -5.95 23.15
C ALA A 360 -13.04 -5.59 24.08
N LEU A 361 -13.40 -4.31 24.13
CA LEU A 361 -14.60 -3.84 24.88
C LEU A 361 -15.90 -4.20 24.15
N TYR A 362 -15.83 -4.27 22.83
CA TYR A 362 -16.98 -4.55 21.97
C TYR A 362 -16.46 -5.20 20.69
N VAL A 363 -17.13 -6.25 20.24
CA VAL A 363 -16.90 -6.88 18.93
C VAL A 363 -18.25 -7.19 18.33
N LYS A 364 -18.52 -6.68 17.13
CA LYS A 364 -19.70 -7.02 16.30
C LYS A 364 -19.21 -7.55 14.97
N VAL A 365 -19.49 -8.81 14.68
CA VAL A 365 -19.29 -9.36 13.34
C VAL A 365 -20.38 -8.77 12.45
N LEU A 366 -19.98 -8.03 11.42
CA LEU A 366 -20.89 -7.44 10.45
C LEU A 366 -21.35 -8.49 9.44
N GLY A 367 -20.51 -9.46 9.10
CA GLY A 367 -20.88 -10.56 8.22
C GLY A 367 -19.69 -11.38 7.77
N SER A 368 -19.97 -12.59 7.30
CA SER A 368 -19.02 -13.51 6.67
C SER A 368 -19.60 -13.94 5.33
N TYR A 369 -18.91 -13.63 4.25
CA TYR A 369 -19.45 -13.75 2.90
C TYR A 369 -18.38 -14.22 1.92
N PRO A 370 -18.75 -14.85 0.79
CA PRO A 370 -17.78 -15.31 -0.20
C PRO A 370 -16.89 -14.17 -0.67
N ALA A 371 -15.58 -14.37 -0.63
CA ALA A 371 -14.62 -13.37 -1.07
C ALA A 371 -14.65 -13.30 -2.60
N LYS A 372 -14.92 -12.11 -3.16
CA LYS A 372 -14.64 -11.89 -4.59
C LYS A 372 -13.16 -11.66 -4.75
N VAL A 373 -12.51 -12.45 -5.62
CA VAL A 373 -11.08 -12.32 -5.90
C VAL A 373 -10.82 -10.91 -6.45
N THR A 374 -10.36 -10.00 -5.59
CA THR A 374 -9.60 -8.81 -5.97
C THR A 374 -8.13 -9.06 -5.67
N ARG A 375 -7.57 -10.13 -6.25
CA ARG A 375 -6.15 -10.15 -6.60
C ARG A 375 -6.09 -10.00 -8.11
N THR A 376 -5.60 -8.86 -8.57
CA THR A 376 -4.66 -8.92 -9.69
C THR A 376 -3.56 -9.88 -9.24
N ASP A 377 -3.56 -11.10 -9.77
CA ASP A 377 -2.48 -12.04 -9.56
C ASP A 377 -1.15 -11.36 -9.93
N PRO A 378 -0.18 -11.24 -9.01
CA PRO A 378 1.20 -11.10 -9.42
C PRO A 378 1.56 -12.41 -10.13
N GLN A 379 1.84 -12.35 -11.43
CA GLN A 379 2.20 -13.51 -12.25
C GLN A 379 3.45 -14.22 -11.69
N PRO A 380 3.45 -15.54 -11.43
CA PRO A 380 4.65 -16.26 -11.00
C PRO A 380 5.69 -16.29 -12.13
N GLY A 381 6.84 -15.66 -11.86
CA GLY A 381 7.79 -15.13 -12.85
C GLY A 381 8.19 -13.69 -12.50
N SER A 382 7.29 -13.00 -11.79
CA SER A 382 7.56 -12.12 -10.66
C SER A 382 7.58 -12.95 -9.36
N VAL A 383 8.61 -12.74 -8.54
CA VAL A 383 9.05 -13.50 -7.34
C VAL A 383 9.29 -15.01 -7.55
N PRO A 384 10.55 -15.50 -7.40
CA PRO A 384 10.85 -16.92 -7.33
C PRO A 384 10.39 -17.52 -5.98
N GLN A 385 9.60 -18.58 -6.04
CA GLN A 385 9.26 -19.41 -4.88
C GLN A 385 10.46 -20.19 -4.36
N ALA A 386 10.61 -20.19 -3.04
CA ALA A 386 11.41 -21.14 -2.29
C ALA A 386 10.76 -22.54 -2.32
N SER A 387 11.59 -23.58 -2.41
CA SER A 387 11.20 -24.98 -2.34
C SER A 387 10.91 -25.43 -0.91
N ALA A 388 9.94 -26.35 -0.80
CA ALA A 388 9.25 -26.79 0.40
C ALA A 388 10.00 -27.84 1.24
N GLU A 389 11.23 -27.56 1.66
CA GLU A 389 11.98 -28.44 2.58
C GLU A 389 12.10 -27.89 4.01
N ALA A 390 11.56 -26.71 4.32
CA ALA A 390 11.78 -26.02 5.60
C ALA A 390 10.58 -26.04 6.59
N LEU A 391 9.58 -26.91 6.41
CA LEU A 391 8.34 -26.89 7.21
C LEU A 391 8.16 -28.04 8.21
N GLU A 392 9.20 -28.83 8.51
CA GLU A 392 9.14 -29.85 9.55
C GLU A 392 10.29 -29.76 10.56
N ALA A 393 10.04 -28.99 11.62
CA ALA A 393 10.53 -29.14 13.00
C ALA A 393 10.14 -27.81 13.70
N VAL A 394 9.24 -27.75 14.68
CA VAL A 394 9.33 -28.41 15.98
C VAL A 394 7.92 -28.34 16.62
N VAL A 395 7.35 -29.51 16.92
CA VAL A 395 6.41 -29.67 18.03
C VAL A 395 7.09 -30.59 19.03
N LEU A 396 7.20 -30.16 20.30
CA LEU A 396 7.06 -30.99 21.52
C LEU A 396 7.18 -30.09 22.78
N ALA A 397 6.22 -30.26 23.69
CA ALA A 397 5.96 -29.53 24.95
C ALA A 397 6.83 -30.04 26.14
N PRO A 398 6.60 -29.73 27.46
CA PRO A 398 5.71 -28.76 28.15
C PRO A 398 6.31 -27.96 29.37
N ALA A 399 5.50 -27.05 29.94
CA ALA A 399 5.43 -26.53 31.33
C ALA A 399 6.56 -25.66 31.96
N SER A 400 6.24 -24.37 32.24
CA SER A 400 6.45 -23.69 33.54
C SER A 400 5.97 -22.22 33.46
N ALA A 401 5.16 -21.78 34.42
CA ALA A 401 4.68 -20.41 34.55
C ALA A 401 5.80 -19.47 35.02
N ALA A 402 6.10 -18.44 34.21
CA ALA A 402 6.90 -17.26 34.54
C ALA A 402 6.56 -16.14 33.52
N PRO A 403 6.71 -14.84 33.84
CA PRO A 403 6.07 -13.74 33.11
C PRO A 403 6.54 -13.70 31.65
N SER A 404 5.60 -13.66 30.68
CA SER A 404 5.96 -13.82 29.27
C SER A 404 6.73 -12.62 28.74
N ARG A 405 8.02 -12.84 28.45
CA ARG A 405 8.89 -11.91 27.71
C ARG A 405 8.40 -11.79 26.27
N ARG A 406 8.16 -10.55 25.82
CA ARG A 406 8.03 -10.18 24.40
C ARG A 406 9.18 -10.83 23.60
N PRO A 407 8.97 -11.34 22.38
CA PRO A 407 10.08 -11.57 21.47
C PRO A 407 10.74 -10.21 21.20
N LYS A 408 12.01 -10.08 21.58
CA LYS A 408 12.73 -8.81 21.57
C LYS A 408 13.23 -8.55 20.15
N ARG A 409 12.97 -7.36 19.60
CA ARG A 409 13.54 -6.97 18.29
C ARG A 409 15.04 -6.88 18.44
N LEU A 410 15.79 -7.29 17.41
CA LEU A 410 17.25 -7.29 17.44
C LEU A 410 17.82 -5.90 17.73
N VAL A 411 17.13 -4.84 17.32
CA VAL A 411 17.49 -3.44 17.54
C VAL A 411 17.32 -2.99 18.99
N ASP A 412 16.44 -3.62 19.78
CA ASP A 412 16.09 -3.13 21.10
C ASP A 412 17.22 -3.36 22.11
N ARG A 413 17.47 -2.41 23.01
CA ARG A 413 18.46 -2.55 24.09
C ARG A 413 18.11 -3.72 25.03
N ASP A 414 16.85 -4.09 25.11
CA ASP A 414 16.44 -5.30 25.82
C ASP A 414 16.98 -6.58 25.17
N ALA A 415 17.15 -6.62 23.84
CA ALA A 415 17.69 -7.77 23.12
C ALA A 415 19.22 -7.87 23.30
N ARG A 416 19.89 -6.72 23.41
CA ARG A 416 21.33 -6.62 23.66
C ARG A 416 21.62 -5.42 24.56
N ALA A 417 22.08 -5.72 25.78
CA ALA A 417 22.34 -4.70 26.78
C ALA A 417 23.61 -3.89 26.47
N GLU A 418 24.63 -4.53 25.89
CA GLU A 418 25.89 -3.90 25.53
C GLU A 418 25.78 -3.08 24.26
N ASP A 419 26.35 -1.88 24.27
CA ASP A 419 26.41 -1.02 23.08
C ASP A 419 27.07 -1.74 21.90
N THR A 420 26.49 -1.57 20.72
CA THR A 420 27.12 -1.97 19.47
C THR A 420 28.21 -0.97 19.13
N LEU A 421 29.41 -1.49 18.91
CA LEU A 421 30.53 -0.73 18.38
C LEU A 421 30.70 -1.08 16.91
N VAL A 422 30.56 -0.10 16.03
CA VAL A 422 30.64 -0.28 14.58
C VAL A 422 32.00 0.16 14.07
N ARG A 423 32.72 -0.74 13.40
CA ARG A 423 34.04 -0.46 12.83
C ARG A 423 33.91 0.03 11.39
N VAL A 424 34.45 1.21 11.09
CA VAL A 424 34.50 1.82 9.76
C VAL A 424 35.98 2.04 9.41
N GLY A 425 36.55 1.10 8.65
CA GLY A 425 38.01 1.02 8.50
C GLY A 425 38.68 0.83 9.87
N ASP A 426 39.58 1.74 10.24
CA ASP A 426 40.24 1.74 11.55
C ASP A 426 39.49 2.55 12.62
N VAL A 427 38.39 3.21 12.26
CA VAL A 427 37.60 4.07 13.16
C VAL A 427 36.50 3.25 13.84
N LEU A 428 36.30 3.47 15.14
CA LEU A 428 35.23 2.84 15.91
C LEU A 428 34.15 3.85 16.26
N VAL A 429 32.90 3.57 15.86
CA VAL A 429 31.73 4.41 16.13
C VAL A 429 30.88 3.75 17.23
N GLY A 430 30.57 4.50 18.28
CA GLY A 430 29.87 4.02 19.48
C GLY A 430 30.76 4.06 20.73
N GLY A 431 30.18 3.78 21.90
CA GLY A 431 30.87 3.88 23.19
C GLY A 431 31.18 5.34 23.58
N GLU A 432 32.34 5.57 24.20
CA GLU A 432 32.73 6.90 24.69
C GLU A 432 33.37 7.80 23.61
N GLY A 433 33.65 7.25 22.43
CA GLY A 433 34.25 7.97 21.32
C GLY A 433 33.28 8.93 20.62
N PHE A 434 33.83 10.01 20.03
CA PHE A 434 33.06 10.97 19.25
C PHE A 434 33.63 11.12 17.84
N VAL A 435 32.95 10.51 16.85
CA VAL A 435 33.45 10.41 15.47
C VAL A 435 32.84 11.50 14.59
N VAL A 436 33.70 12.32 13.98
CA VAL A 436 33.28 13.30 12.97
C VAL A 436 33.57 12.78 11.58
N MET A 437 32.51 12.68 10.77
CA MET A 437 32.56 12.34 9.34
C MET A 437 32.31 13.63 8.54
N ALA A 438 33.25 14.02 7.69
CA ALA A 438 33.19 15.31 6.99
C ALA A 438 33.63 15.20 5.53
N GLY A 439 33.13 16.09 4.68
CA GLY A 439 33.43 16.09 3.25
C GLY A 439 32.27 16.65 2.42
N PRO A 440 32.40 16.66 1.09
CA PRO A 440 31.45 17.38 0.26
C PRO A 440 30.06 16.72 0.17
N CYS A 441 29.07 17.57 -0.12
CA CYS A 441 27.73 17.08 -0.42
C CYS A 441 27.77 16.11 -1.61
N SER A 442 28.40 16.53 -2.71
CA SER A 442 28.64 15.73 -3.90
C SER A 442 30.12 15.71 -4.25
N VAL A 443 30.60 14.62 -4.85
CA VAL A 443 31.92 14.63 -5.49
C VAL A 443 31.77 15.33 -6.84
N GLU A 444 32.43 16.48 -6.99
CA GLU A 444 32.28 17.36 -8.16
C GLU A 444 33.48 17.27 -9.11
N SER A 445 34.68 17.10 -8.57
CA SER A 445 35.91 16.90 -9.34
C SER A 445 37.02 16.29 -8.48
N ALA A 446 38.08 15.80 -9.13
CA ALA A 446 39.27 15.29 -8.46
C ALA A 446 39.94 16.35 -7.56
N VAL A 447 40.04 17.59 -8.04
CA VAL A 447 40.65 18.70 -7.30
C VAL A 447 39.84 19.03 -6.05
N GLN A 448 38.51 19.13 -6.21
CA GLN A 448 37.59 19.46 -5.13
C GLN A 448 37.65 18.40 -4.01
N VAL A 449 37.48 17.11 -4.36
CA VAL A 449 37.44 16.04 -3.35
C VAL A 449 38.79 15.82 -2.66
N ARG A 450 39.91 15.94 -3.38
CA ARG A 450 41.27 15.81 -2.80
C ARG A 450 41.60 16.94 -1.84
N SER A 451 41.30 18.20 -2.22
CA SER A 451 41.53 19.33 -1.32
C SER A 451 40.66 19.22 -0.06
N THR A 452 39.41 18.77 -0.21
CA THR A 452 38.50 18.55 0.92
C THR A 452 39.00 17.42 1.82
N ALA A 453 39.48 16.31 1.24
CA ALA A 453 40.04 15.19 2.00
C ALA A 453 41.25 15.60 2.83
N ALA A 454 42.15 16.41 2.27
CA ALA A 454 43.27 16.98 3.01
C ALA A 454 42.79 17.86 4.17
N ALA A 455 41.83 18.76 3.93
CA ALA A 455 41.27 19.62 4.98
C ALA A 455 40.56 18.83 6.10
N VAL A 456 39.84 17.75 5.75
CA VAL A 456 39.18 16.85 6.70
C VAL A 456 40.21 16.16 7.59
N ARG A 457 41.29 15.61 7.01
CA ARG A 457 42.40 15.02 7.77
C ARG A 457 43.08 16.06 8.66
N ASP A 458 43.44 17.21 8.11
CA ASP A 458 44.21 18.24 8.81
C ASP A 458 43.41 18.87 9.96
N ALA A 459 42.08 18.92 9.85
CA ALA A 459 41.17 19.33 10.92
C ALA A 459 40.95 18.22 11.98
N GLY A 460 41.44 17.00 11.77
CA GLY A 460 41.31 15.87 12.69
C GLY A 460 39.96 15.15 12.63
N ALA A 461 39.21 15.27 11.52
CA ALA A 461 38.03 14.45 11.28
C ALA A 461 38.43 13.04 10.80
N HIS A 462 37.53 12.08 10.95
CA HIS A 462 37.89 10.66 11.00
C HIS A 462 37.43 9.86 9.78
N VAL A 463 36.39 10.32 9.07
CA VAL A 463 35.82 9.65 7.90
C VAL A 463 35.53 10.69 6.82
N LEU A 464 35.91 10.39 5.58
CA LEU A 464 35.63 11.24 4.43
C LEU A 464 34.26 10.89 3.84
N ARG A 465 33.32 11.83 3.85
CA ARG A 465 32.01 11.64 3.20
C ARG A 465 31.97 12.24 1.79
N GLY A 466 31.23 11.61 0.88
CA GLY A 466 31.01 12.17 -0.46
C GLY A 466 29.85 11.50 -1.19
N GLY A 467 28.88 12.28 -1.67
CA GLY A 467 27.78 11.76 -2.48
C GLY A 467 28.20 11.59 -3.94
N VAL A 468 28.05 10.39 -4.50
CA VAL A 468 28.45 10.12 -5.89
C VAL A 468 27.26 9.96 -6.83
N PHE A 469 26.09 9.64 -6.29
CA PHE A 469 24.80 9.70 -6.97
C PHE A 469 23.90 10.72 -6.26
N LYS A 470 23.13 11.51 -7.00
CA LYS A 470 22.20 12.50 -6.44
C LYS A 470 20.80 12.37 -7.03
N PRO A 471 19.75 12.14 -6.21
CA PRO A 471 18.38 12.17 -6.67
C PRO A 471 17.95 13.62 -6.78
N ARG A 472 17.75 14.13 -8.00
CA ARG A 472 17.31 15.50 -8.24
C ARG A 472 15.91 15.54 -8.81
N THR A 473 15.15 16.53 -8.34
CA THR A 473 13.79 16.83 -8.80
C THR A 473 13.79 17.29 -10.27
N SER A 474 14.92 17.81 -10.77
CA SER A 474 15.12 18.15 -12.18
C SER A 474 16.14 17.20 -12.82
N PRO A 475 15.86 16.65 -14.02
CA PRO A 475 16.80 15.80 -14.75
C PRO A 475 18.02 16.58 -15.27
N TYR A 476 17.95 17.92 -15.33
CA TYR A 476 19.03 18.78 -15.81
C TYR A 476 19.99 19.25 -14.71
N ALA A 477 19.67 18.98 -13.45
CA ALA A 477 20.56 19.26 -12.34
C ALA A 477 21.73 18.27 -12.31
N PHE A 478 22.83 18.64 -11.66
CA PHE A 478 23.97 17.74 -11.46
C PHE A 478 23.55 16.46 -10.71
N GLN A 479 23.69 15.32 -11.38
CA GLN A 479 23.27 13.99 -10.90
C GLN A 479 24.37 13.27 -10.10
N GLY A 480 25.55 13.89 -9.96
CA GLY A 480 26.76 13.25 -9.44
C GLY A 480 27.59 12.59 -10.54
N LEU A 481 28.86 12.31 -10.25
CA LEU A 481 29.79 11.64 -11.17
C LEU A 481 29.64 10.11 -11.20
N GLY A 482 28.68 9.56 -10.45
CA GLY A 482 28.39 8.14 -10.38
C GLY A 482 29.62 7.31 -9.99
N TRP A 483 29.93 6.29 -10.80
CA TRP A 483 31.02 5.36 -10.52
C TRP A 483 32.41 6.02 -10.57
N ASP A 484 32.60 7.02 -11.44
CA ASP A 484 33.86 7.77 -11.50
C ASP A 484 34.03 8.62 -10.24
N GLY A 485 32.92 9.21 -9.74
CA GLY A 485 32.89 9.88 -8.44
C GLY A 485 33.28 8.97 -7.28
N LEU A 486 32.84 7.71 -7.29
CA LEU A 486 33.22 6.72 -6.28
C LEU A 486 34.73 6.41 -6.33
N ALA A 487 35.29 6.27 -7.53
CA ALA A 487 36.72 6.06 -7.70
C ALA A 487 37.54 7.24 -7.17
N LEU A 488 37.13 8.47 -7.50
CA LEU A 488 37.76 9.71 -7.02
C LEU A 488 37.70 9.83 -5.49
N LEU A 489 36.54 9.53 -4.88
CA LEU A 489 36.37 9.55 -3.43
C LEU A 489 37.28 8.53 -2.73
N ALA A 490 37.33 7.30 -3.24
CA ALA A 490 38.17 6.23 -2.70
C ALA A 490 39.67 6.50 -2.88
N GLU A 491 40.06 7.14 -3.97
CA GLU A 491 41.45 7.58 -4.17
C GLU A 491 41.82 8.69 -3.18
N ALA A 492 40.99 9.73 -3.07
CA ALA A 492 41.23 10.83 -2.13
C ALA A 492 41.30 10.34 -0.67
N GLY A 493 40.39 9.45 -0.25
CA GLY A 493 40.41 8.85 1.08
C GLY A 493 41.70 8.07 1.36
N ARG A 494 42.13 7.21 0.42
CA ARG A 494 43.38 6.45 0.55
C ARG A 494 44.62 7.33 0.67
N GLU A 495 44.69 8.42 -0.09
CA GLU A 495 45.84 9.33 -0.07
C GLU A 495 46.06 10.01 1.27
N VAL A 496 44.97 10.26 2.00
CA VAL A 496 45.02 10.93 3.31
C VAL A 496 44.82 9.97 4.48
N GLY A 497 44.65 8.67 4.21
CA GLY A 497 44.45 7.63 5.22
C GLY A 497 43.09 7.68 5.92
N LEU A 498 42.04 8.13 5.23
CA LEU A 498 40.67 8.20 5.77
C LEU A 498 39.75 7.15 5.13
N PRO A 499 38.95 6.41 5.92
CA PRO A 499 37.87 5.59 5.39
C PRO A 499 36.78 6.48 4.77
N ILE A 500 36.01 5.91 3.84
CA ILE A 500 34.99 6.65 3.09
C ILE A 500 33.56 6.22 3.39
N VAL A 501 32.65 7.20 3.39
CA VAL A 501 31.19 7.00 3.42
C VAL A 501 30.52 7.63 2.20
N THR A 502 29.65 6.86 1.55
CA THR A 502 28.86 7.32 0.39
C THR A 502 27.44 6.78 0.46
N GLU A 503 26.50 7.53 -0.12
CA GLU A 503 25.09 7.15 -0.18
C GLU A 503 24.83 6.09 -1.25
N VAL A 504 24.06 5.07 -0.87
CA VAL A 504 23.48 4.07 -1.77
C VAL A 504 22.03 4.41 -2.00
N MET A 505 21.62 4.48 -3.27
CA MET A 505 20.28 4.94 -3.64
C MET A 505 19.39 3.85 -4.22
N ALA A 506 19.98 2.75 -4.70
CA ALA A 506 19.28 1.65 -5.37
C ALA A 506 19.91 0.29 -5.04
N VAL A 507 19.11 -0.78 -5.13
CA VAL A 507 19.51 -2.15 -4.75
C VAL A 507 20.71 -2.64 -5.56
N GLU A 508 20.76 -2.31 -6.84
CA GLU A 508 21.80 -2.74 -7.79
C GLU A 508 23.17 -2.10 -7.47
N GLN A 509 23.17 -0.97 -6.75
CA GLN A 509 24.39 -0.28 -6.34
C GLN A 509 25.06 -0.95 -5.14
N VAL A 510 24.29 -1.62 -4.27
CA VAL A 510 24.72 -2.13 -2.96
C VAL A 510 26.00 -2.95 -3.05
N GLN A 511 26.00 -4.01 -3.87
CA GLN A 511 27.13 -4.95 -3.98
C GLN A 511 28.40 -4.28 -4.52
N ARG A 512 28.26 -3.36 -5.49
CA ARG A 512 29.42 -2.68 -6.09
C ARG A 512 29.99 -1.62 -5.16
N MET A 513 29.14 -0.85 -4.50
CA MET A 513 29.57 0.16 -3.53
C MET A 513 30.21 -0.48 -2.31
N ALA A 514 29.68 -1.62 -1.84
CA ALA A 514 30.23 -2.36 -0.70
C ALA A 514 31.68 -2.85 -0.90
N ARG A 515 32.14 -3.02 -2.14
CA ARG A 515 33.52 -3.41 -2.45
C ARG A 515 34.52 -2.26 -2.36
N THR A 516 34.05 -1.02 -2.29
CA THR A 516 34.89 0.17 -2.39
C THR A 516 34.73 1.10 -1.20
N ALA A 517 33.51 1.26 -0.68
CA ALA A 517 33.23 2.12 0.46
C ALA A 517 33.31 1.37 1.78
N ASP A 518 33.78 2.05 2.83
CA ASP A 518 33.92 1.50 4.18
C ASP A 518 32.61 1.59 4.97
N LEU A 519 31.74 2.54 4.63
CA LEU A 519 30.42 2.75 5.22
C LEU A 519 29.40 3.11 4.12
N LEU A 520 28.26 2.41 4.12
CA LEU A 520 27.17 2.65 3.17
C LEU A 520 26.09 3.50 3.84
N GLN A 521 25.81 4.68 3.30
CA GLN A 521 24.77 5.56 3.81
C GLN A 521 23.43 5.31 3.12
N VAL A 522 22.36 5.23 3.89
CA VAL A 522 20.98 5.33 3.39
C VAL A 522 20.48 6.73 3.68
N GLY A 523 20.14 7.47 2.63
CA GLY A 523 19.55 8.81 2.75
C GLY A 523 18.14 8.77 3.35
N ALA A 524 17.71 9.90 3.94
CA ALA A 524 16.41 10.02 4.61
C ALA A 524 15.20 9.65 3.72
N ARG A 525 15.29 9.87 2.41
CA ARG A 525 14.23 9.49 1.44
C ARG A 525 14.09 7.99 1.24
N ASN A 526 15.16 7.25 1.49
CA ASN A 526 15.22 5.79 1.34
C ASN A 526 15.14 5.07 2.69
N MET A 527 14.90 5.76 3.81
CA MET A 527 14.80 5.13 5.13
C MET A 527 13.70 4.05 5.16
N GLN A 528 12.62 4.20 4.39
CA GLN A 528 11.54 3.21 4.29
C GLN A 528 11.59 2.39 2.99
N ASN A 529 12.71 2.44 2.25
CA ASN A 529 12.91 1.59 1.08
C ASN A 529 13.36 0.20 1.54
N PHE A 530 12.40 -0.62 1.99
CA PHE A 530 12.68 -1.90 2.65
C PHE A 530 13.46 -2.89 1.79
N ASP A 531 13.32 -2.84 0.46
CA ASP A 531 14.10 -3.68 -0.45
C ASP A 531 15.58 -3.28 -0.44
N LEU A 532 15.88 -1.99 -0.45
CA LEU A 532 17.24 -1.48 -0.26
C LEU A 532 17.81 -1.87 1.11
N LEU A 533 17.02 -1.73 2.19
CA LEU A 533 17.46 -2.10 3.54
C LEU A 533 17.78 -3.60 3.66
N ARG A 534 16.92 -4.47 3.11
CA ARG A 534 17.17 -5.93 3.08
C ARG A 534 18.41 -6.29 2.26
N ALA A 535 18.66 -5.58 1.16
CA ALA A 535 19.87 -5.78 0.36
C ALA A 535 21.13 -5.36 1.13
N LEU A 536 21.08 -4.25 1.87
CA LEU A 536 22.15 -3.79 2.75
C LEU A 536 22.38 -4.72 3.95
N GLY A 537 21.34 -5.42 4.40
CA GLY A 537 21.43 -6.49 5.38
C GLY A 537 22.24 -7.71 4.94
N LYS A 538 22.47 -7.87 3.63
CA LYS A 538 23.15 -9.03 3.02
C LYS A 538 24.59 -8.74 2.60
N VAL A 539 25.13 -7.57 2.95
CA VAL A 539 26.54 -7.22 2.68
C VAL A 539 27.32 -7.06 3.96
N ASP A 540 28.59 -7.43 3.93
CA ASP A 540 29.52 -7.27 5.05
C ASP A 540 30.16 -5.88 5.05
N ARG A 541 29.31 -4.84 5.08
CA ARG A 541 29.72 -3.45 5.23
C ARG A 541 28.80 -2.74 6.22
N PRO A 542 29.32 -1.90 7.12
CA PRO A 542 28.52 -1.03 7.97
C PRO A 542 27.51 -0.18 7.20
N VAL A 543 26.38 0.11 7.84
CA VAL A 543 25.29 0.93 7.26
C VAL A 543 25.01 2.14 8.16
N LEU A 544 25.03 3.34 7.58
CA LEU A 544 24.58 4.57 8.21
C LEU A 544 23.13 4.86 7.77
N LEU A 545 22.16 4.66 8.65
CA LEU A 545 20.74 4.85 8.36
C LEU A 545 20.26 6.23 8.84
N LYS A 546 20.00 7.14 7.90
CA LYS A 546 19.42 8.45 8.22
C LYS A 546 17.94 8.35 8.55
N ARG A 547 17.48 9.06 9.58
CA ARG A 547 16.06 9.20 9.91
C ARG A 547 15.30 9.87 8.76
N GLY A 548 14.12 9.35 8.45
CA GLY A 548 13.18 9.93 7.49
C GLY A 548 12.61 11.25 8.01
N LEU A 549 12.40 12.21 7.11
CA LEU A 549 11.96 13.56 7.46
C LEU A 549 10.59 13.62 8.15
N SER A 550 9.75 12.60 8.00
CA SER A 550 8.42 12.52 8.62
C SER A 550 8.29 11.32 9.56
N SER A 551 9.41 10.68 9.93
CA SER A 551 9.39 9.41 10.64
C SER A 551 9.53 9.60 12.15
N THR A 552 8.76 8.84 12.90
CA THR A 552 8.92 8.65 14.34
C THR A 552 10.20 7.86 14.66
N ILE A 553 10.62 7.87 15.92
CA ILE A 553 11.75 7.05 16.39
C ILE A 553 11.43 5.56 16.22
N ASP A 554 10.18 5.14 16.44
CA ASP A 554 9.76 3.75 16.28
C ASP A 554 9.89 3.24 14.85
N GLU A 555 9.45 4.02 13.87
CA GLU A 555 9.58 3.68 12.45
C GLU A 555 11.05 3.64 12.02
N TRP A 556 11.88 4.50 12.60
CA TRP A 556 13.30 4.53 12.32
C TRP A 556 14.04 3.30 12.89
N LEU A 557 13.72 2.91 14.13
CA LEU A 557 14.25 1.68 14.74
C LEU A 557 13.72 0.43 14.01
N ALA A 558 12.46 0.44 13.56
CA ALA A 558 11.92 -0.63 12.72
C ALA A 558 12.65 -0.72 11.37
N ALA A 559 13.02 0.40 10.75
CA ALA A 559 13.84 0.40 9.54
C ALA A 559 15.24 -0.19 9.80
N ALA A 560 15.86 0.11 10.96
CA ALA A 560 17.10 -0.52 11.35
C ALA A 560 16.94 -2.04 11.55
N GLU A 561 15.82 -2.48 12.15
CA GLU A 561 15.50 -3.90 12.34
C GLU A 561 15.53 -4.69 11.02
N TYR A 562 15.06 -4.11 9.90
CA TYR A 562 15.14 -4.77 8.59
C TYR A 562 16.57 -5.10 8.15
N ILE A 563 17.54 -4.25 8.49
CA ILE A 563 18.96 -4.48 8.17
C ILE A 563 19.52 -5.56 9.10
N LEU A 564 19.22 -5.46 10.40
CA LEU A 564 19.67 -6.42 11.42
C LEU A 564 19.13 -7.83 11.14
N SER A 565 17.82 -7.94 10.89
CA SER A 565 17.13 -9.21 10.65
C SER A 565 17.54 -9.87 9.34
N ALA A 566 18.02 -9.09 8.37
CA ALA A 566 18.55 -9.60 7.11
C ALA A 566 20.02 -10.07 7.21
N GLY A 567 20.69 -9.84 8.35
CA GLY A 567 21.98 -10.44 8.68
C GLY A 567 23.11 -9.46 9.04
N ASN A 568 22.92 -8.15 8.88
CA ASN A 568 23.97 -7.16 9.11
C ASN A 568 23.74 -6.39 10.41
N GLN A 569 24.53 -6.70 11.44
CA GLN A 569 24.41 -6.05 12.75
C GLN A 569 25.19 -4.72 12.90
N GLN A 570 25.81 -4.24 11.82
CA GLN A 570 26.70 -3.08 11.83
C GLN A 570 25.96 -1.81 11.38
N VAL A 571 24.97 -1.38 12.17
CA VAL A 571 24.12 -0.22 11.85
C VAL A 571 24.46 0.98 12.73
N ILE A 572 24.63 2.15 12.12
CA ILE A 572 24.77 3.46 12.77
C ILE A 572 23.53 4.28 12.42
N LEU A 573 22.86 4.84 13.43
CA LEU A 573 21.72 5.72 13.27
C LEU A 573 22.20 7.17 13.08
N CYS A 574 21.66 7.90 12.10
CA CYS A 574 21.88 9.33 11.92
C CYS A 574 20.59 10.17 12.03
N GLU A 575 20.46 10.97 13.09
CA GLU A 575 19.41 11.99 13.23
C GLU A 575 19.76 13.20 12.35
N ARG A 576 18.80 13.72 11.59
CA ARG A 576 19.04 14.70 10.51
C ARG A 576 17.93 15.73 10.35
N GLY A 577 17.07 15.85 11.35
CA GLY A 577 15.92 16.72 11.41
C GLY A 577 14.65 16.14 10.79
N ILE A 578 13.53 16.50 11.42
CA ILE A 578 12.17 16.19 11.00
C ILE A 578 11.49 17.43 10.41
N ARG A 579 10.52 17.21 9.53
CA ARG A 579 9.66 18.24 9.00
C ARG A 579 8.64 18.64 10.06
N THR A 580 8.53 19.93 10.31
CA THR A 580 7.53 20.54 11.18
C THR A 580 6.88 21.69 10.43
N PHE A 581 6.11 22.52 11.14
CA PHE A 581 5.57 23.78 10.60
C PHE A 581 6.61 24.91 10.56
N GLU A 582 7.80 24.73 11.17
CA GLU A 582 8.87 25.73 11.19
C GLU A 582 9.52 25.85 9.80
N SER A 583 9.83 27.08 9.39
CA SER A 583 10.35 27.44 8.08
C SER A 583 11.72 28.14 8.11
N ALA A 584 12.17 28.61 9.28
CA ALA A 584 13.47 29.27 9.46
C ALA A 584 14.66 28.33 9.26
N THR A 585 14.44 27.02 9.38
CA THR A 585 15.41 25.96 9.07
C THR A 585 14.79 24.96 8.11
N ARG A 586 15.64 24.27 7.34
CA ARG A 586 15.20 23.27 6.35
C ARG A 586 14.44 22.12 7.01
N ASN A 587 14.87 21.71 8.20
CA ASN A 587 14.20 20.75 9.07
C ASN A 587 14.33 21.27 10.52
N THR A 588 13.52 20.74 11.44
CA THR A 588 13.73 20.91 12.87
C THR A 588 14.62 19.78 13.36
N LEU A 589 15.84 20.10 13.79
CA LEU A 589 16.78 19.10 14.29
C LEU A 589 16.32 18.58 15.66
N ASP A 590 15.89 17.32 15.69
CA ASP A 590 15.35 16.69 16.90
C ASP A 590 16.47 16.11 17.78
N LEU A 591 17.15 16.98 18.53
CA LEU A 591 18.19 16.55 19.48
C LEU A 591 17.63 15.70 20.63
N SER A 592 16.33 15.78 20.90
CA SER A 592 15.69 14.94 21.93
C SER A 592 15.65 13.46 21.53
N ALA A 593 15.73 13.15 20.23
CA ALA A 593 15.83 11.78 19.75
C ALA A 593 17.12 11.09 20.21
N VAL A 594 18.22 11.83 20.43
CA VAL A 594 19.51 11.23 20.82
C VAL A 594 19.42 10.45 22.14
N PRO A 595 19.01 11.05 23.28
CA PRO A 595 18.90 10.32 24.54
C PRO A 595 17.83 9.21 24.48
N VAL A 596 16.70 9.45 23.80
CA VAL A 596 15.64 8.45 23.64
C VAL A 596 16.14 7.22 22.88
N VAL A 597 16.86 7.41 21.77
CA VAL A 597 17.44 6.31 20.99
C VAL A 597 18.48 5.56 21.82
N LYS A 598 19.35 6.28 22.55
CA LYS A 598 20.34 5.63 23.42
C LYS A 598 19.70 4.79 24.51
N GLU A 599 18.57 5.20 25.08
CA GLU A 599 17.83 4.38 26.04
C GLU A 599 17.23 3.13 25.37
N ARG A 600 16.68 3.28 24.16
CA ARG A 600 15.86 2.24 23.53
C ARG A 600 16.64 1.21 22.70
N THR A 601 17.81 1.57 22.19
CA THR A 601 18.63 0.68 21.36
C THR A 601 20.09 0.73 21.77
N HIS A 602 20.78 -0.39 21.54
CA HIS A 602 22.23 -0.51 21.67
C HIS A 602 23.00 0.05 20.45
N LEU A 603 22.32 0.44 19.36
CA LEU A 603 22.98 0.97 18.17
C LEU A 603 23.55 2.39 18.40
N PRO A 604 24.72 2.71 17.82
CA PRO A 604 25.27 4.04 17.90
C PRO A 604 24.44 5.05 17.09
N ILE A 605 24.16 6.20 17.69
CA ILE A 605 23.52 7.36 17.06
C ILE A 605 24.48 8.55 16.85
N ILE A 606 24.50 9.11 15.64
CA ILE A 606 25.19 10.35 15.26
C ILE A 606 24.19 11.41 14.78
N VAL A 607 24.64 12.65 14.56
CA VAL A 607 23.78 13.77 14.13
C VAL A 607 24.31 14.44 12.87
N ASP A 608 23.43 14.79 11.92
CA ASP A 608 23.72 15.59 10.73
C ASP A 608 23.14 17.02 10.89
N PRO A 609 23.91 17.96 11.45
CA PRO A 609 23.46 19.34 11.63
C PRO A 609 23.43 20.14 10.32
N SER A 610 24.13 19.67 9.28
CA SER A 610 24.19 20.32 7.97
C SER A 610 22.81 20.23 7.30
N HIS A 611 22.30 19.02 7.09
CA HIS A 611 20.95 18.82 6.56
C HIS A 611 19.86 19.09 7.58
N GLY A 612 20.16 18.88 8.87
CA GLY A 612 19.26 19.18 9.98
C GLY A 612 18.79 20.61 9.96
N THR A 613 19.70 21.56 9.71
CA THR A 613 19.37 22.99 9.70
C THR A 613 19.20 23.55 8.29
N GLY A 614 19.95 23.02 7.31
CA GLY A 614 20.05 23.58 5.97
C GLY A 614 20.74 24.95 5.92
N ASN A 615 21.49 25.33 6.97
CA ASN A 615 22.10 26.65 7.06
C ASN A 615 23.48 26.59 7.74
N ARG A 616 24.52 27.01 7.02
CA ARG A 616 25.94 27.03 7.41
C ARG A 616 26.16 27.66 8.78
N ARG A 617 25.42 28.74 9.12
CA ARG A 617 25.56 29.45 10.40
C ARG A 617 25.15 28.61 11.61
N TYR A 618 24.25 27.65 11.41
CA TYR A 618 23.72 26.83 12.49
C TYR A 618 24.44 25.50 12.65
N VAL A 619 25.31 25.13 11.70
CA VAL A 619 26.06 23.86 11.73
C VAL A 619 26.91 23.76 13.00
N ALA A 620 27.71 24.78 13.32
CA ALA A 620 28.58 24.76 14.50
C ALA A 620 27.81 24.70 15.83
N PRO A 621 26.85 25.60 16.14
CA PRO A 621 26.12 25.54 17.40
C PRO A 621 25.33 24.23 17.56
N MET A 622 24.73 23.71 16.48
CA MET A 622 24.03 22.41 16.54
C MET A 622 24.97 21.22 16.69
N SER A 623 26.20 21.31 16.17
CA SER A 623 27.24 20.30 16.39
C SER A 623 27.66 20.23 17.86
N PHE A 624 27.84 21.39 18.51
CA PHE A 624 28.14 21.43 19.94
C PHE A 624 26.99 20.86 20.76
N ALA A 625 25.75 21.24 20.46
CA ALA A 625 24.57 20.69 21.13
C ALA A 625 24.42 19.17 20.95
N ALA A 626 24.70 18.65 19.75
CA ALA A 626 24.69 17.21 19.48
C ALA A 626 25.73 16.45 20.30
N ARG A 627 26.94 17.00 20.45
CA ARG A 627 27.97 16.45 21.36
C ARG A 627 27.50 16.49 22.81
N SER A 628 26.98 17.62 23.26
CA SER A 628 26.53 17.80 24.66
C SER A 628 25.36 16.89 25.04
N VAL A 629 24.43 16.63 24.13
CA VAL A 629 23.30 15.70 24.36
C VAL A 629 23.72 14.22 24.28
N GLY A 630 24.99 13.95 23.93
CA GLY A 630 25.60 12.62 24.01
C GLY A 630 25.51 11.79 22.73
N SER A 631 25.46 12.42 21.55
CA SER A 631 25.63 11.68 20.28
C SER A 631 27.04 11.10 20.18
N HIS A 632 27.19 10.01 19.41
CA HIS A 632 28.48 9.34 19.20
C HIS A 632 29.29 9.97 18.06
N GLY A 633 28.78 11.05 17.45
CA GLY A 633 29.42 11.65 16.30
C GLY A 633 28.57 12.62 15.50
N LEU A 634 29.17 13.09 14.40
CA LEU A 634 28.60 14.08 13.48
C LEU A 634 28.82 13.69 12.02
N LEU A 635 27.90 14.11 11.16
CA LEU A 635 28.05 14.10 9.71
C LEU A 635 27.98 15.55 9.18
N ILE A 636 29.10 16.06 8.67
CA ILE A 636 29.28 17.48 8.31
C ILE A 636 29.54 17.64 6.80
N GLU A 637 28.88 18.62 6.17
CA GLU A 637 29.17 19.00 4.80
C GLU A 637 30.27 20.07 4.73
N VAL A 638 31.25 19.83 3.87
CA VAL A 638 32.43 20.69 3.70
C VAL A 638 32.73 20.85 2.22
N HIS A 639 32.95 22.08 1.78
CA HIS A 639 33.34 22.39 0.40
C HIS A 639 34.47 23.43 0.40
N PRO A 640 35.46 23.37 -0.51
CA PRO A 640 36.53 24.36 -0.59
C PRO A 640 35.99 25.77 -0.87
N GLU A 641 34.97 25.86 -1.71
CA GLU A 641 34.31 27.10 -2.12
C GLU A 641 32.78 26.91 -2.03
N PRO A 642 32.18 26.97 -0.83
CA PRO A 642 30.78 26.61 -0.65
C PRO A 642 29.80 27.39 -1.54
N ASP A 643 30.08 28.65 -1.83
CA ASP A 643 29.18 29.53 -2.58
C ASP A 643 29.14 29.21 -4.09
N THR A 644 30.09 28.41 -4.59
CA THR A 644 30.13 27.92 -5.98
C THR A 644 29.82 26.43 -6.09
N ALA A 645 29.46 25.77 -5.00
CA ALA A 645 29.16 24.34 -4.98
C ALA A 645 27.96 23.97 -5.87
N LEU A 646 28.05 22.84 -6.56
CA LEU A 646 26.98 22.33 -7.44
C LEU A 646 25.80 21.75 -6.64
N SER A 647 25.93 21.63 -5.31
CA SER A 647 24.93 21.05 -4.42
C SER A 647 25.04 21.56 -2.99
N ASP A 648 23.88 21.90 -2.39
CA ASP A 648 23.73 22.18 -0.96
C ASP A 648 24.77 23.20 -0.42
N ALA A 649 25.01 24.25 -1.22
CA ALA A 649 25.91 25.37 -0.92
C ALA A 649 25.60 26.01 0.46
N ASP A 650 24.32 26.25 0.73
CA ASP A 650 23.85 27.01 1.91
C ASP A 650 24.18 26.34 3.25
N GLN A 651 24.46 25.04 3.27
CA GLN A 651 24.72 24.25 4.48
C GLN A 651 26.17 23.73 4.60
N SER A 652 26.98 23.89 3.55
CA SER A 652 28.37 23.40 3.51
C SER A 652 29.32 24.38 4.21
N LEU A 653 30.15 23.91 5.13
CA LEU A 653 31.24 24.70 5.71
C LEU A 653 32.41 24.85 4.73
N ASP A 654 33.17 25.94 4.83
CA ASP A 654 34.50 26.02 4.21
C ASP A 654 35.59 25.34 5.06
N HIS A 655 36.82 25.22 4.54
CA HIS A 655 37.91 24.56 5.26
C HIS A 655 38.27 25.26 6.59
N PRO A 656 38.41 26.60 6.66
CA PRO A 656 38.62 27.29 7.94
C PRO A 656 37.51 27.07 8.96
N GLN A 657 36.25 27.06 8.53
CA GLN A 657 35.10 26.81 9.39
C GLN A 657 35.08 25.39 9.93
N LEU A 658 35.45 24.39 9.12
CA LEU A 658 35.64 23.02 9.61
C LEU A 658 36.72 22.97 10.69
N ALA A 659 37.87 23.57 10.46
CA ALA A 659 38.96 23.60 11.44
C ALA A 659 38.52 24.28 12.75
N ALA A 660 37.79 25.40 12.66
CA ALA A 660 37.23 26.10 13.82
C ALA A 660 36.20 25.25 14.58
N LEU A 661 35.31 24.53 13.85
CA LEU A 661 34.36 23.60 14.45
C LEU A 661 35.08 22.48 15.21
N MET A 662 36.06 21.83 14.58
CA MET A 662 36.82 20.74 15.20
C MET A 662 37.58 21.22 16.44
N ALA A 663 38.21 22.39 16.37
CA ALA A 663 38.86 23.00 17.52
C ALA A 663 37.87 23.34 18.66
N GLY A 664 36.62 23.70 18.32
CA GLY A 664 35.56 23.94 19.28
C GLY A 664 35.04 22.66 19.95
N LEU A 665 34.96 21.54 19.20
CA LEU A 665 34.53 20.23 19.72
C LEU A 665 35.59 19.58 20.63
N ALA A 666 36.84 19.99 20.52
CA ALA A 666 37.94 19.51 21.37
C ALA A 666 38.00 20.19 22.75
N ARG A 667 37.24 21.27 22.95
CA ARG A 667 37.06 21.97 24.24
C ARG A 667 35.88 21.37 24.98
#